data_AF-A0A4Q4Z4C4-F1
#
_entry.id   AF-A0A4Q4Z4C4-F1
#
_cell.length_a   1.000
_cell.length_b   1.000
_cell.length_c   1.000
_cell.angle_alpha   90.00
_cell.angle_beta   90.00
_cell.angle_gamma   90.00
#
_symmetry.space_group_name_H-M   'P 1'
#
loop_
_entity.id
_entity.type
_entity.pdbx_description
1 polymer ?
#
loop_
_entity_poly.entity_id
_entity_poly.type
_entity_poly.pdbx_seq_one_letter_code
_entity_poly.pdbx_strand_id
1 'polypeptide(L)'
;MLPTRTEEPEGTAVEHMLSNAREATEREKNMTLWQSIKMYPKAIFFSMTLSLCIIMEGYDVQLLGNFYGLLQFRQKFGVPLENGDWQLTASWQSGLQNGTQVGQILGLMVAGILADRYGYKKTVLGALFALVGFIFILFFAQNIYMLFVGGVLCGLPWGAFQTLTATYAADVAPIGLRPILTTYVNMCWVVGQLMSTGILRGLLTRQDQWAWRIPYAIQWAFPPPIIVGVLFMPESPTWLVRHGRLADAKNSLRRLTSSLTEQEIEYKVAMIAHTNELEREAQEGTSYLDCFRGVNRRRTEIACGAWMAQVWCGIWFGGNVVYFLQQAGFDAEQSFNFGLGMGGVALAGTLCAWFILLHVGRRTLYLVGLSGMFIILLAVGFMGIPEPVPALGWASGSLMLVYVLIFDLTIGPVGYCVVAEIASTRLRIKTVVLARNAYNIASIIANFLNPPILNPTAWNLRGKGGFIWCGFCLCVLVWAYFRLPEPKGLSPAELDMGGPPCTECCKRSVDCTFLRARRKPGPKGPRPSTGQRIREFQNNEVLRIGPKAAELSDDRVHGPLTSPLRHPSVPIDQYCRYTEIFKQRLSAVWPVVDCDALLLRLAQRQDDHETRSLAAALCAAVIAQLRLPEHTEPLDGISSHRFALDAEHFRTLFDYRESLTIFSVLTSFFLHIYYANTQKLRTAGLLLRESVSIAQGMRLDQPAAYSNLARVERMLRLRLFWLLFVSERTFCAENRLQPLLAPIDELPIEEEGANASGNPSSGFLRLIQLFIRLERNFIEASAQTVPAQLHIVEREKMSQYQSFLNLDVDNGPFDEAQWVDLFVTRQWIRTLLWEYSLSSASFSPAMPPKLTPTPLSSLRVSRHAIPPHNLIPNTSIQNKPLLHYHAAFPPAALTPSSIEAHLASVGVVEPQWRFSMYTTTHFHSTTHEVLCVSRGRARLCFGGEENPGRVEKDVEKGDVLVLPAGVGHRLLEDFTAEGEGGFEMVGSYPRGCNWDMCYGKKGEESKVQSIAGLPWFQKDPIYGDQGPVLDV
;
A
#
# COMPACT_ATOMS: atom_id res chain seq x y z
N MET A 1 -28.81 53.34 22.65
CA MET A 1 -29.50 52.06 22.42
C MET A 1 -28.59 51.19 21.57
N LEU A 2 -27.84 50.29 22.20
CA LEU A 2 -27.05 49.24 21.53
C LEU A 2 -27.84 47.93 21.66
N PRO A 3 -28.02 47.15 20.59
CA PRO A 3 -28.84 45.95 20.65
C PRO A 3 -28.08 44.86 21.40
N THR A 4 -28.70 44.36 22.46
CA THR A 4 -28.30 43.17 23.21
C THR A 4 -28.34 41.95 22.30
N ARG A 5 -27.17 41.34 22.06
CA ARG A 5 -27.02 40.06 21.39
C ARG A 5 -27.43 38.97 22.39
N THR A 6 -28.57 38.34 22.16
CA THR A 6 -29.01 37.16 22.93
C THR A 6 -28.10 35.99 22.57
N GLU A 7 -27.29 35.54 23.52
CA GLU A 7 -26.56 34.27 23.45
C GLU A 7 -27.59 33.14 23.63
N GLU A 8 -27.93 32.45 22.53
CA GLU A 8 -28.57 31.13 22.63
C GLU A 8 -27.52 30.11 23.08
N PRO A 9 -27.86 29.17 23.99
CA PRO A 9 -26.91 28.16 24.48
C PRO A 9 -26.49 27.23 23.33
N GLU A 10 -25.19 27.08 23.09
CA GLU A 10 -24.60 26.28 21.99
C GLU A 10 -25.15 24.84 21.86
N GLY A 11 -25.74 24.28 22.92
CA GLY A 11 -26.37 22.95 22.90
C GLY A 11 -27.65 22.85 22.06
N THR A 12 -28.48 23.89 21.97
CA THR A 12 -29.77 23.84 21.24
C THR A 12 -29.58 23.91 19.72
N ALA A 13 -28.54 24.62 19.25
CA ALA A 13 -28.22 24.73 17.84
C ALA A 13 -27.77 23.39 17.23
N VAL A 14 -27.00 22.60 17.98
CA VAL A 14 -26.54 21.27 17.54
C VAL A 14 -27.69 20.26 17.50
N GLU A 15 -28.56 20.24 18.51
CA GLU A 15 -29.76 19.38 18.52
C GLU A 15 -30.72 19.71 17.37
N HIS A 16 -30.96 21.00 17.12
CA HIS A 16 -31.80 21.43 16.01
C HIS A 16 -31.18 21.04 14.66
N MET A 17 -29.86 21.17 14.50
CA MET A 17 -29.13 20.76 13.29
C MET A 17 -29.20 19.23 13.07
N LEU A 18 -29.10 18.42 14.13
CA LEU A 18 -29.24 16.96 14.08
C LEU A 18 -30.66 16.51 13.71
N SER A 19 -31.68 17.17 14.28
CA SER A 19 -33.09 16.93 13.94
C SER A 19 -33.34 17.18 12.44
N ASN A 20 -32.87 18.33 11.94
CA ASN A 20 -33.02 18.72 10.54
C ASN A 20 -32.29 17.77 9.58
N ALA A 21 -31.11 17.26 9.95
CA ALA A 21 -30.38 16.28 9.13
C ALA A 21 -31.12 14.93 9.03
N ARG A 22 -31.79 14.50 10.10
CA ARG A 22 -32.63 13.28 10.11
C ARG A 22 -33.87 13.46 9.24
N GLU A 23 -34.59 14.57 9.38
CA GLU A 23 -35.76 14.86 8.55
C GLU A 23 -35.42 14.95 7.06
N ALA A 24 -34.28 15.56 6.71
CA ALA A 24 -33.81 15.63 5.33
C ALA A 24 -33.51 14.23 4.75
N THR A 25 -32.95 13.34 5.57
CA THR A 25 -32.64 11.96 5.17
C THR A 25 -33.92 11.16 4.92
N GLU A 26 -34.90 11.27 5.82
CA GLU A 26 -36.21 10.61 5.68
C GLU A 26 -37.01 11.17 4.49
N ARG A 27 -36.96 12.48 4.23
CA ARG A 27 -37.54 13.06 3.02
C ARG A 27 -36.93 12.49 1.75
N GLU A 28 -35.60 12.35 1.71
CA GLU A 28 -34.91 11.81 0.53
C GLU A 28 -35.23 10.33 0.29
N LYS A 29 -35.39 9.53 1.36
CA LYS A 29 -35.84 8.13 1.27
C LYS A 29 -37.28 8.00 0.76
N ASN A 30 -38.16 8.92 1.15
CA ASN A 30 -39.57 8.91 0.79
C ASN A 30 -39.86 9.56 -0.58
N MET A 31 -38.86 10.18 -1.23
CA MET A 31 -39.02 10.76 -2.56
C MET A 31 -39.22 9.67 -3.62
N THR A 32 -40.29 9.83 -4.41
CA THR A 32 -40.52 8.97 -5.57
C THR A 32 -39.50 9.26 -6.68
N LEU A 33 -39.29 8.29 -7.57
CA LEU A 33 -38.40 8.45 -8.72
C LEU A 33 -38.79 9.65 -9.59
N TRP A 34 -40.08 9.80 -9.87
CA TRP A 34 -40.60 10.89 -10.69
C TRP A 34 -40.26 12.25 -10.04
N GLN A 35 -40.55 12.40 -8.75
CA GLN A 35 -40.24 13.63 -8.00
C GLN A 35 -38.74 13.95 -8.03
N SER A 36 -37.90 12.93 -7.92
CA SER A 36 -36.44 13.06 -8.01
C SER A 36 -36.00 13.58 -9.39
N ILE A 37 -36.60 13.07 -10.48
CA ILE A 37 -36.27 13.52 -11.85
C ILE A 37 -36.61 15.01 -12.05
N LYS A 38 -37.78 15.46 -11.60
CA LYS A 38 -38.18 16.88 -11.74
C LYS A 38 -37.38 17.83 -10.84
N MET A 39 -36.87 17.35 -9.72
CA MET A 39 -36.11 18.17 -8.78
C MET A 39 -34.62 18.29 -9.15
N TYR A 40 -34.05 17.26 -9.80
CA TYR A 40 -32.62 17.17 -10.15
C TYR A 40 -32.31 17.00 -11.66
N PRO A 41 -32.99 17.70 -12.59
CA PRO A 41 -32.77 17.52 -14.03
C PRO A 41 -31.34 17.91 -14.45
N LYS A 42 -30.75 18.93 -13.80
CA LYS A 42 -29.38 19.37 -14.08
C LYS A 42 -28.34 18.35 -13.61
N ALA A 43 -28.54 17.74 -12.44
CA ALA A 43 -27.66 16.68 -11.95
C ALA A 43 -27.67 15.45 -12.88
N ILE A 44 -28.86 15.06 -13.37
CA ILE A 44 -29.02 14.00 -14.38
C ILE A 44 -28.24 14.35 -15.65
N PHE A 45 -28.44 15.55 -16.19
CA PHE A 45 -27.76 16.00 -17.40
C PHE A 45 -26.22 15.96 -17.27
N PHE A 46 -25.66 16.52 -16.19
CA PHE A 46 -24.22 16.52 -15.98
C PHE A 46 -23.65 15.11 -15.74
N SER A 47 -24.36 14.29 -14.95
CA SER A 47 -23.96 12.89 -14.72
C SER A 47 -23.95 12.08 -16.02
N MET A 48 -25.01 12.17 -16.82
CA MET A 48 -25.09 11.47 -18.10
C MET A 48 -24.02 11.94 -19.08
N THR A 49 -23.78 13.26 -19.15
CA THR A 49 -22.74 13.84 -20.01
C THR A 49 -21.35 13.32 -19.63
N LEU A 50 -21.04 13.24 -18.34
CA LEU A 50 -19.77 12.71 -17.87
C LEU A 50 -19.63 11.22 -18.24
N SER A 51 -20.68 10.42 -18.04
CA SER A 51 -20.70 9.00 -18.38
C SER A 51 -20.47 8.69 -19.86
N LEU A 52 -20.69 9.65 -20.78
CA LEU A 52 -20.33 9.50 -22.19
C LEU A 52 -18.84 9.22 -22.40
N CYS A 53 -17.96 9.58 -21.44
CA CYS A 53 -16.55 9.21 -21.50
C CYS A 53 -16.34 7.69 -21.58
N ILE A 54 -17.25 6.90 -21.00
CA ILE A 54 -17.19 5.44 -21.02
C ILE A 54 -17.53 4.86 -22.39
N ILE A 55 -18.25 5.60 -23.25
CA ILE A 55 -18.45 5.17 -24.64
C ILE A 55 -17.10 5.03 -25.34
N MET A 56 -16.19 5.99 -25.13
CA MET A 56 -14.86 5.97 -25.74
C MET A 56 -14.07 4.74 -25.30
N GLU A 57 -14.15 4.39 -24.02
CA GLU A 57 -13.46 3.24 -23.51
C GLU A 57 -14.06 1.92 -24.01
N GLY A 58 -15.38 1.76 -23.91
CA GLY A 58 -16.08 0.56 -24.40
C GLY A 58 -15.88 0.37 -25.91
N TYR A 59 -15.77 1.48 -26.66
CA TYR A 59 -15.44 1.48 -28.07
C TYR A 59 -14.03 0.89 -28.32
N ASP A 60 -13.00 1.41 -27.66
CA ASP A 60 -11.61 1.01 -27.89
C ASP A 60 -11.27 -0.40 -27.42
N VAL A 61 -11.76 -0.79 -26.24
CA VAL A 61 -11.54 -2.12 -25.69
C VAL A 61 -12.07 -3.19 -26.65
N GLN A 62 -13.24 -2.93 -27.25
CA GLN A 62 -13.82 -3.83 -28.26
C GLN A 62 -13.14 -3.68 -29.63
N LEU A 63 -12.71 -2.47 -30.00
CA LEU A 63 -12.14 -2.16 -31.31
C LEU A 63 -10.89 -2.99 -31.60
N LEU A 64 -9.99 -3.10 -30.62
CA LEU A 64 -8.74 -3.85 -30.79
C LEU A 64 -9.00 -5.34 -31.09
N GLY A 65 -9.94 -5.96 -30.38
CA GLY A 65 -10.35 -7.34 -30.66
C GLY A 65 -10.97 -7.50 -32.04
N ASN A 66 -11.77 -6.52 -32.47
CA ASN A 66 -12.39 -6.52 -33.78
C ASN A 66 -11.36 -6.35 -34.93
N PHE A 67 -10.27 -5.58 -34.71
CA PHE A 67 -9.20 -5.43 -35.69
C PHE A 67 -8.45 -6.71 -36.02
N TYR A 68 -8.44 -7.69 -35.10
CA TYR A 68 -7.87 -8.99 -35.39
C TYR A 68 -8.65 -9.76 -36.47
N GLY A 69 -9.91 -9.41 -36.72
CA GLY A 69 -10.68 -9.94 -37.86
C GLY A 69 -10.43 -9.21 -39.19
N LEU A 70 -9.90 -7.98 -39.15
CA LEU A 70 -9.78 -7.11 -40.33
C LEU A 70 -8.53 -7.44 -41.14
N LEU A 71 -8.70 -7.80 -42.42
CA LEU A 71 -7.59 -8.23 -43.29
C LEU A 71 -6.50 -7.15 -43.45
N GLN A 72 -6.89 -5.90 -43.66
CA GLN A 72 -5.95 -4.79 -43.91
C GLN A 72 -5.09 -4.49 -42.68
N PHE A 73 -5.65 -4.68 -41.48
CA PHE A 73 -4.91 -4.55 -40.22
C PHE A 73 -3.89 -5.69 -40.06
N ARG A 74 -4.31 -6.93 -40.35
CA ARG A 74 -3.45 -8.11 -40.30
C ARG A 74 -2.31 -8.06 -41.33
N GLN A 75 -2.56 -7.56 -42.54
CA GLN A 75 -1.51 -7.36 -43.54
C GLN A 75 -0.49 -6.29 -43.15
N LYS A 76 -0.91 -5.25 -42.41
CA LYS A 76 -0.02 -4.15 -42.02
C LYS A 76 0.84 -4.49 -40.79
N PHE A 77 0.28 -5.16 -39.79
CA PHE A 77 0.92 -5.38 -38.48
C PHE A 77 1.15 -6.85 -38.12
N GLY A 78 0.63 -7.79 -38.92
CA GLY A 78 0.79 -9.23 -38.72
C GLY A 78 1.96 -9.82 -39.50
N VAL A 79 2.11 -11.13 -39.37
CA VAL A 79 3.09 -11.96 -40.08
C VAL A 79 2.36 -12.93 -41.01
N PRO A 80 2.99 -13.33 -42.14
CA PRO A 80 2.41 -14.30 -43.05
C PRO A 80 2.44 -15.71 -42.43
N LEU A 81 1.35 -16.44 -42.56
CA LEU A 81 1.21 -17.85 -42.16
C LEU A 81 1.50 -18.76 -43.37
N GLU A 82 1.80 -20.04 -43.10
CA GLU A 82 2.09 -21.05 -44.13
C GLU A 82 0.92 -21.30 -45.10
N ASN A 83 -0.32 -21.01 -44.67
CA ASN A 83 -1.53 -21.12 -45.48
C ASN A 83 -1.79 -19.89 -46.39
N GLY A 84 -0.89 -18.89 -46.39
CA GLY A 84 -1.03 -17.66 -47.16
C GLY A 84 -1.91 -16.57 -46.51
N ASP A 85 -2.46 -16.82 -45.32
CA ASP A 85 -3.19 -15.82 -44.54
C ASP A 85 -2.21 -14.96 -43.70
N TRP A 86 -2.65 -13.78 -43.27
CA TRP A 86 -1.88 -12.89 -42.40
C TRP A 86 -2.53 -12.85 -41.03
N GLN A 87 -1.75 -13.00 -39.95
CA GLN A 87 -2.27 -12.86 -38.58
C GLN A 87 -1.22 -12.25 -37.64
N LEU A 88 -1.69 -11.57 -36.60
CA LEU A 88 -0.81 -11.16 -35.50
C LEU A 88 -0.48 -12.39 -34.65
N THR A 89 0.77 -12.54 -34.23
CA THR A 89 1.18 -13.59 -33.29
C THR A 89 0.40 -13.49 -31.98
N ALA A 90 0.11 -14.61 -31.33
CA ALA A 90 -0.62 -14.65 -30.06
C ALA A 90 0.03 -13.76 -28.96
N SER A 91 1.36 -13.67 -28.93
CA SER A 91 2.10 -12.79 -28.02
C SER A 91 1.76 -11.31 -28.23
N TRP A 92 1.71 -10.84 -29.47
CA TRP A 92 1.31 -9.47 -29.81
C TRP A 92 -0.17 -9.20 -29.59
N GLN A 93 -1.06 -10.15 -29.89
CA GLN A 93 -2.50 -9.99 -29.60
C GLN A 93 -2.75 -9.81 -28.10
N SER A 94 -2.12 -10.65 -27.28
CA SER A 94 -2.17 -10.56 -25.82
C SER A 94 -1.45 -9.29 -25.32
N GLY A 95 -0.30 -8.96 -25.90
CA GLY A 95 0.50 -7.78 -25.55
C GLY A 95 -0.24 -6.47 -25.78
N LEU A 96 -0.90 -6.29 -26.93
CA LEU A 96 -1.68 -5.08 -27.22
C LEU A 96 -2.88 -4.94 -26.26
N GLN A 97 -3.61 -6.03 -26.01
CA GLN A 97 -4.74 -6.01 -25.06
C GLN A 97 -4.28 -5.74 -23.63
N ASN A 98 -3.25 -6.45 -23.16
CA ASN A 98 -2.77 -6.32 -21.78
C ASN A 98 -2.01 -5.00 -21.55
N GLY A 99 -1.32 -4.47 -22.56
CA GLY A 99 -0.69 -3.16 -22.50
C GLY A 99 -1.71 -2.06 -22.18
N THR A 100 -2.86 -2.07 -22.86
CA THR A 100 -3.98 -1.17 -22.55
C THR A 100 -4.47 -1.34 -21.11
N GLN A 101 -4.66 -2.60 -20.64
CA GLN A 101 -5.10 -2.85 -19.26
C GLN A 101 -4.11 -2.35 -18.20
N VAL A 102 -2.81 -2.51 -18.44
CA VAL A 102 -1.77 -1.96 -17.57
C VAL A 102 -1.81 -0.44 -17.55
N GLY A 103 -1.99 0.19 -18.72
CA GLY A 103 -2.23 1.63 -18.84
C GLY A 103 -3.43 2.09 -18.01
N GLN A 104 -4.54 1.36 -18.06
CA GLN A 104 -5.73 1.65 -17.24
C GLN A 104 -5.46 1.51 -15.74
N ILE A 105 -4.71 0.49 -15.30
CA ILE A 105 -4.35 0.30 -13.88
C ILE A 105 -3.55 1.49 -13.35
N LEU A 106 -2.55 1.94 -14.11
CA LEU A 106 -1.77 3.12 -13.77
C LEU A 106 -2.64 4.38 -13.78
N GLY A 107 -3.50 4.50 -14.79
CA GLY A 107 -4.46 5.60 -14.95
C GLY A 107 -5.41 5.72 -13.77
N LEU A 108 -5.94 4.61 -13.28
CA LEU A 108 -6.84 4.54 -12.12
C LEU A 108 -6.17 5.06 -10.85
N MET A 109 -4.92 4.66 -10.60
CA MET A 109 -4.16 5.12 -9.41
C MET A 109 -3.86 6.62 -9.49
N VAL A 110 -3.38 7.09 -10.64
CA VAL A 110 -3.07 8.51 -10.86
C VAL A 110 -4.35 9.35 -10.78
N ALA A 111 -5.43 8.92 -11.43
CA ALA A 111 -6.70 9.63 -11.41
C ALA A 111 -7.32 9.68 -10.02
N GLY A 112 -7.20 8.62 -9.22
CA GLY A 112 -7.66 8.62 -7.83
C GLY A 112 -6.96 9.69 -6.99
N ILE A 113 -5.64 9.83 -7.14
CA ILE A 113 -4.84 10.85 -6.44
C ILE A 113 -5.19 12.26 -6.94
N LEU A 114 -5.26 12.45 -8.27
CA LEU A 114 -5.55 13.74 -8.88
C LEU A 114 -6.98 14.21 -8.56
N ALA A 115 -7.96 13.32 -8.59
CA ALA A 115 -9.35 13.66 -8.30
C ALA A 115 -9.57 14.01 -6.83
N ASP A 116 -8.89 13.31 -5.91
CA ASP A 116 -8.94 13.67 -4.49
C ASP A 116 -8.36 15.07 -4.27
N ARG A 117 -7.24 15.42 -4.92
CA ARG A 117 -6.54 16.70 -4.73
C ARG A 117 -7.14 17.88 -5.48
N TYR A 118 -7.60 17.68 -6.72
CA TYR A 118 -8.01 18.77 -7.63
C TYR A 118 -9.50 18.78 -7.96
N GLY A 119 -10.24 17.75 -7.56
CA GLY A 119 -11.67 17.58 -7.87
C GLY A 119 -11.91 16.82 -9.17
N TYR A 120 -13.17 16.47 -9.41
CA TYR A 120 -13.60 15.67 -10.55
C TYR A 120 -13.43 16.44 -11.86
N LYS A 121 -13.84 17.71 -11.87
CA LYS A 121 -13.89 18.52 -13.09
C LYS A 121 -12.52 18.69 -13.74
N LYS A 122 -11.52 19.10 -12.96
CA LYS A 122 -10.17 19.37 -13.47
C LYS A 122 -9.49 18.08 -13.92
N THR A 123 -9.70 17.00 -13.19
CA THR A 123 -9.11 15.69 -13.50
C THR A 123 -9.66 15.13 -14.81
N VAL A 124 -10.98 15.19 -15.02
CA VAL A 124 -11.61 14.73 -16.26
C VAL A 124 -11.19 15.59 -17.46
N LEU A 125 -11.12 16.92 -17.32
CA LEU A 125 -10.64 17.79 -18.39
C LEU A 125 -9.20 17.45 -18.79
N GLY A 126 -8.30 17.28 -17.81
CA GLY A 126 -6.92 16.87 -18.07
C GLY A 126 -6.84 15.52 -18.80
N ALA A 127 -7.64 14.54 -18.37
CA ALA A 127 -7.73 13.24 -19.03
C ALA A 127 -8.27 13.34 -20.46
N LEU A 128 -9.29 14.17 -20.74
CA LEU A 128 -9.83 14.37 -22.09
C LEU A 128 -8.81 15.00 -23.04
N PHE A 129 -8.06 16.01 -22.59
CA PHE A 129 -6.99 16.61 -23.41
C PHE A 129 -5.84 15.62 -23.67
N ALA A 130 -5.44 14.86 -22.66
CA ALA A 130 -4.43 13.81 -22.83
C ALA A 130 -4.88 12.73 -23.82
N LEU A 131 -6.16 12.30 -23.74
CA LEU A 131 -6.71 11.31 -24.66
C LEU A 131 -6.66 11.81 -26.11
N VAL A 132 -7.05 13.05 -26.39
CA VAL A 132 -6.98 13.64 -27.74
C VAL A 132 -5.57 13.53 -28.32
N GLY A 133 -4.54 13.81 -27.51
CA GLY A 133 -3.14 13.68 -27.90
C GLY A 133 -2.70 12.23 -28.13
N PHE A 134 -3.12 11.30 -27.27
CA PHE A 134 -2.72 9.89 -27.39
C PHE A 134 -3.39 9.17 -28.56
N ILE A 135 -4.62 9.52 -28.92
CA ILE A 135 -5.30 9.00 -30.13
C ILE A 135 -4.47 9.30 -31.39
N PHE A 136 -3.73 10.41 -31.43
CA PHE A 136 -2.85 10.76 -32.56
C PHE A 136 -1.79 9.67 -32.80
N ILE A 137 -1.26 9.07 -31.73
CA ILE A 137 -0.25 8.01 -31.84
C ILE A 137 -0.86 6.76 -32.50
N LEU A 138 -2.09 6.39 -32.12
CA LEU A 138 -2.80 5.24 -32.68
C LEU A 138 -3.16 5.45 -34.16
N PHE A 139 -3.68 6.63 -34.50
CA PHE A 139 -4.07 6.95 -35.88
C PHE A 139 -2.86 6.98 -36.84
N PHE A 140 -1.73 7.53 -36.41
CA PHE A 140 -0.50 7.63 -37.23
C PHE A 140 0.46 6.44 -37.04
N ALA A 141 0.02 5.35 -36.42
CA ALA A 141 0.88 4.20 -36.15
C ALA A 141 1.45 3.59 -37.44
N GLN A 142 2.78 3.46 -37.49
CA GLN A 142 3.50 2.86 -38.62
C GLN A 142 3.96 1.42 -38.36
N ASN A 143 4.08 1.05 -37.09
CA ASN A 143 4.51 -0.26 -36.64
C ASN A 143 3.71 -0.67 -35.39
N ILE A 144 3.82 -1.95 -35.03
CA ILE A 144 3.06 -2.53 -33.90
C ILE A 144 3.49 -1.96 -32.55
N TYR A 145 4.74 -1.51 -32.41
CA TYR A 145 5.24 -0.89 -31.17
C TYR A 145 4.56 0.46 -30.90
N MET A 146 4.32 1.27 -31.95
CA MET A 146 3.56 2.51 -31.82
C MET A 146 2.11 2.25 -31.37
N LEU A 147 1.46 1.18 -31.88
CA LEU A 147 0.14 0.77 -31.41
C LEU A 147 0.16 0.35 -29.94
N PHE A 148 1.18 -0.41 -29.53
CA PHE A 148 1.34 -0.81 -28.14
C PHE A 148 1.51 0.38 -27.21
N VAL A 149 2.43 1.30 -27.52
CA VAL A 149 2.66 2.51 -26.72
C VAL A 149 1.43 3.41 -26.71
N GLY A 150 0.78 3.59 -27.86
CA GLY A 150 -0.47 4.34 -27.97
C GLY A 150 -1.58 3.75 -27.10
N GLY A 151 -1.74 2.43 -27.10
CA GLY A 151 -2.73 1.72 -26.27
C GLY A 151 -2.48 1.89 -24.77
N VAL A 152 -1.23 1.74 -24.34
CA VAL A 152 -0.83 1.96 -22.93
C VAL A 152 -1.11 3.41 -22.51
N LEU A 153 -0.76 4.39 -23.35
CA LEU A 153 -0.98 5.80 -23.06
C LEU A 153 -2.46 6.19 -23.03
N CYS A 154 -3.26 5.71 -23.99
CA CYS A 154 -4.72 5.90 -23.97
C CYS A 154 -5.38 5.24 -22.75
N GLY A 155 -4.79 4.14 -22.25
CA GLY A 155 -5.19 3.51 -20.99
C GLY A 155 -5.21 4.47 -19.80
N LEU A 156 -4.28 5.44 -19.74
CA LEU A 156 -4.18 6.38 -18.61
C LEU A 156 -5.44 7.26 -18.46
N PRO A 157 -5.91 8.01 -19.48
CA PRO A 157 -7.19 8.69 -19.45
C PRO A 157 -8.40 7.79 -19.20
N TRP A 158 -8.43 6.61 -19.82
CA TRP A 158 -9.55 5.67 -19.65
C TRP A 158 -9.71 5.24 -18.19
N GLY A 159 -8.60 4.96 -17.49
CA GLY A 159 -8.63 4.70 -16.05
C GLY A 159 -9.28 5.83 -15.24
N ALA A 160 -9.04 7.09 -15.63
CA ALA A 160 -9.72 8.23 -15.00
C ALA A 160 -11.24 8.19 -15.25
N PHE A 161 -11.66 7.93 -16.48
CA PHE A 161 -13.09 7.91 -16.83
C PHE A 161 -13.85 6.79 -16.10
N GLN A 162 -13.27 5.58 -16.02
CA GLN A 162 -13.85 4.44 -15.32
C GLN A 162 -14.25 4.77 -13.87
N THR A 163 -13.39 5.48 -13.15
CA THR A 163 -13.63 5.79 -11.74
C THR A 163 -14.52 7.03 -11.59
N LEU A 164 -14.18 8.11 -12.28
CA LEU A 164 -14.75 9.44 -12.00
C LEU A 164 -16.21 9.55 -12.45
N THR A 165 -16.61 8.82 -13.48
CA THR A 165 -18.01 8.82 -13.95
C THR A 165 -18.95 8.20 -12.93
N ALA A 166 -18.65 7.00 -12.45
CA ALA A 166 -19.46 6.29 -11.46
C ALA A 166 -19.46 6.98 -10.08
N THR A 167 -18.30 7.49 -9.65
CA THR A 167 -18.18 8.16 -8.34
C THR A 167 -18.83 9.55 -8.34
N TYR A 168 -18.71 10.32 -9.44
CA TYR A 168 -19.43 11.58 -9.57
C TYR A 168 -20.95 11.36 -9.61
N ALA A 169 -21.44 10.38 -10.38
CA ALA A 169 -22.85 10.00 -10.40
C ALA A 169 -23.37 9.68 -8.98
N ALA A 170 -22.58 8.94 -8.18
CA ALA A 170 -22.94 8.61 -6.81
C ALA A 170 -22.90 9.79 -5.84
N ASP A 171 -22.07 10.80 -6.09
CA ASP A 171 -21.93 12.00 -5.27
C ASP A 171 -23.02 13.05 -5.56
N VAL A 172 -23.47 13.19 -6.82
CA VAL A 172 -24.47 14.21 -7.19
C VAL A 172 -25.91 13.70 -7.19
N ALA A 173 -26.11 12.38 -7.28
CA ALA A 173 -27.44 11.79 -7.36
C ALA A 173 -28.08 11.60 -5.98
N PRO A 174 -29.37 11.94 -5.83
CA PRO A 174 -30.13 11.56 -4.64
C PRO A 174 -30.30 10.03 -4.58
N ILE A 175 -30.58 9.51 -3.38
CA ILE A 175 -30.65 8.06 -3.08
C ILE A 175 -31.48 7.27 -4.11
N GLY A 176 -32.66 7.77 -4.50
CA GLY A 176 -33.54 7.09 -5.46
C GLY A 176 -33.06 7.10 -6.93
N LEU A 177 -32.31 8.12 -7.35
CA LEU A 177 -31.79 8.24 -8.72
C LEU A 177 -30.42 7.59 -8.91
N ARG A 178 -29.66 7.45 -7.82
CA ARG A 178 -28.30 6.93 -7.83
C ARG A 178 -28.17 5.61 -8.60
N PRO A 179 -29.03 4.59 -8.40
CA PRO A 179 -28.89 3.32 -9.12
C PRO A 179 -29.05 3.47 -10.65
N ILE A 180 -29.94 4.36 -11.10
CA ILE A 180 -30.18 4.58 -12.53
C ILE A 180 -28.98 5.29 -13.15
N LEU A 181 -28.46 6.33 -12.48
CA LEU A 181 -27.32 7.09 -13.00
C LEU A 181 -26.02 6.28 -12.98
N THR A 182 -25.81 5.42 -11.99
CA THR A 182 -24.65 4.51 -11.96
C THR A 182 -24.76 3.39 -12.99
N THR A 183 -25.97 2.87 -13.25
CA THR A 183 -26.17 1.86 -14.31
C THR A 183 -26.16 2.44 -15.72
N TYR A 184 -26.45 3.73 -15.89
CA TYR A 184 -26.24 4.43 -17.16
C TYR A 184 -24.78 4.38 -17.61
N VAL A 185 -23.83 4.33 -16.65
CA VAL A 185 -22.40 4.11 -16.94
C VAL A 185 -22.17 2.78 -17.67
N ASN A 186 -22.82 1.69 -17.23
CA ASN A 186 -22.79 0.40 -17.92
C ASN A 186 -23.40 0.50 -19.32
N MET A 187 -24.50 1.24 -19.47
CA MET A 187 -25.13 1.42 -20.77
C MET A 187 -24.20 2.14 -21.76
N CYS A 188 -23.49 3.18 -21.32
CA CYS A 188 -22.47 3.85 -22.13
C CYS A 188 -21.37 2.89 -22.59
N TRP A 189 -20.96 1.96 -21.72
CA TRP A 189 -20.00 0.92 -22.09
C TRP A 189 -20.52 0.05 -23.24
N VAL A 190 -21.73 -0.51 -23.09
CA VAL A 190 -22.37 -1.38 -24.09
C VAL A 190 -22.60 -0.64 -25.42
N VAL A 191 -23.01 0.63 -25.37
CA VAL A 191 -23.15 1.49 -26.56
C VAL A 191 -21.81 1.64 -27.27
N GLY A 192 -20.71 1.87 -26.55
CA GLY A 192 -19.37 1.93 -27.12
C GLY A 192 -18.98 0.64 -27.85
N GLN A 193 -19.21 -0.52 -27.21
CA GLN A 193 -18.93 -1.82 -27.82
C GLN A 193 -19.76 -2.06 -29.09
N LEU A 194 -21.05 -1.71 -29.06
CA LEU A 194 -21.95 -1.84 -30.21
C LEU A 194 -21.52 -0.92 -31.36
N MET A 195 -21.14 0.33 -31.06
CA MET A 195 -20.62 1.28 -32.06
C MET A 195 -19.33 0.76 -32.71
N SER A 196 -18.42 0.19 -31.91
CA SER A 196 -17.17 -0.39 -32.41
C SER A 196 -17.41 -1.51 -33.42
N THR A 197 -18.26 -2.47 -33.06
CA THR A 197 -18.63 -3.58 -33.95
C THR A 197 -19.40 -3.11 -35.19
N GLY A 198 -20.34 -2.15 -35.03
CA GLY A 198 -21.12 -1.60 -36.15
C GLY A 198 -20.28 -0.82 -37.15
N ILE A 199 -19.38 0.05 -36.68
CA ILE A 199 -18.47 0.81 -37.54
C ILE A 199 -17.54 -0.14 -38.31
N LEU A 200 -16.95 -1.14 -37.64
CA LEU A 200 -16.06 -2.07 -38.32
C LEU A 200 -16.82 -2.94 -39.33
N ARG A 201 -18.05 -3.39 -39.00
CA ARG A 201 -18.91 -4.12 -39.93
C ARG A 201 -19.15 -3.33 -41.23
N GLY A 202 -19.40 -2.02 -41.11
CA GLY A 202 -19.59 -1.13 -42.26
C GLY A 202 -18.31 -0.90 -43.08
N LEU A 203 -17.14 -1.08 -42.48
CA LEU A 203 -15.83 -0.91 -43.14
C LEU A 203 -15.24 -2.22 -43.70
N LEU A 204 -15.86 -3.39 -43.46
CA LEU A 204 -15.35 -4.69 -43.92
C LEU A 204 -15.17 -4.78 -45.44
N THR A 205 -16.01 -4.10 -46.23
CA THR A 205 -15.93 -4.11 -47.69
C THR A 205 -14.80 -3.26 -48.24
N ARG A 206 -14.20 -2.40 -47.39
CA ARG A 206 -13.19 -1.44 -47.79
C ARG A 206 -11.80 -2.09 -47.79
N GLN A 207 -11.07 -1.95 -48.89
CA GLN A 207 -9.80 -2.67 -49.12
C GLN A 207 -8.53 -1.83 -48.87
N ASP A 208 -8.67 -0.55 -48.54
CA ASP A 208 -7.55 0.37 -48.33
C ASP A 208 -7.17 0.52 -46.85
N GLN A 209 -6.03 1.16 -46.61
CA GLN A 209 -5.51 1.47 -45.27
C GLN A 209 -6.46 2.30 -44.38
N TRP A 210 -7.49 2.93 -44.97
CA TRP A 210 -8.52 3.65 -44.22
C TRP A 210 -9.47 2.72 -43.46
N ALA A 211 -9.54 1.44 -43.80
CA ALA A 211 -10.36 0.45 -43.09
C ALA A 211 -10.05 0.37 -41.58
N TRP A 212 -8.77 0.52 -41.19
CA TRP A 212 -8.37 0.51 -39.76
C TRP A 212 -8.08 1.91 -39.19
N ARG A 213 -7.82 2.93 -40.01
CA ARG A 213 -7.59 4.31 -39.55
C ARG A 213 -8.87 5.08 -39.24
N ILE A 214 -9.95 4.87 -40.00
CA ILE A 214 -11.24 5.55 -39.77
C ILE A 214 -11.78 5.26 -38.35
N PRO A 215 -11.77 4.01 -37.84
CA PRO A 215 -12.22 3.72 -36.49
C PRO A 215 -11.44 4.50 -35.41
N TYR A 216 -10.11 4.62 -35.56
CA TYR A 216 -9.32 5.48 -34.66
C TYR A 216 -9.67 6.96 -34.80
N ALA A 217 -9.92 7.46 -36.02
CA ALA A 217 -10.29 8.86 -36.24
C ALA A 217 -11.64 9.23 -35.62
N ILE A 218 -12.60 8.32 -35.63
CA ILE A 218 -13.94 8.53 -35.05
C ILE A 218 -13.85 8.81 -33.54
N GLN A 219 -12.82 8.31 -32.86
CA GLN A 219 -12.62 8.58 -31.43
C GLN A 219 -12.49 10.07 -31.13
N TRP A 220 -11.94 10.88 -32.04
CA TRP A 220 -11.86 12.33 -31.87
C TRP A 220 -13.21 13.06 -31.88
N ALA A 221 -14.29 12.40 -32.33
CA ALA A 221 -15.61 13.01 -32.33
C ALA A 221 -16.23 13.14 -30.92
N PHE A 222 -15.78 12.32 -29.96
CA PHE A 222 -16.37 12.27 -28.62
C PHE A 222 -15.82 13.32 -27.62
N PRO A 223 -14.49 13.58 -27.53
CA PRO A 223 -13.97 14.53 -26.56
C PRO A 223 -14.53 15.95 -26.69
N PRO A 224 -14.67 16.57 -27.88
CA PRO A 224 -15.14 17.96 -27.97
C PRO A 224 -16.50 18.24 -27.30
N PRO A 225 -17.60 17.52 -27.61
CA PRO A 225 -18.88 17.78 -26.96
C PRO A 225 -18.85 17.49 -25.45
N ILE A 226 -18.08 16.49 -25.02
CA ILE A 226 -17.91 16.17 -23.59
C ILE A 226 -17.15 17.28 -22.88
N ILE A 227 -16.06 17.81 -23.47
CA ILE A 227 -15.30 18.94 -22.91
C ILE A 227 -16.22 20.13 -22.69
N VAL A 228 -17.06 20.49 -23.66
CA VAL A 228 -18.03 21.58 -23.50
C VAL A 228 -18.96 21.29 -22.32
N GLY A 229 -19.51 20.08 -22.21
CA GLY A 229 -20.35 19.69 -21.08
C GLY A 229 -19.65 19.78 -19.71
N VAL A 230 -18.41 19.30 -19.62
CA VAL A 230 -17.60 19.30 -18.39
C VAL A 230 -17.17 20.71 -17.99
N LEU A 231 -16.94 21.62 -18.94
CA LEU A 231 -16.64 23.03 -18.64
C LEU A 231 -17.78 23.72 -17.88
N PHE A 232 -19.04 23.37 -18.17
CA PHE A 232 -20.19 23.87 -17.42
C PHE A 232 -20.54 23.05 -16.19
N MET A 233 -19.98 21.86 -16.02
CA MET A 233 -20.23 21.00 -14.87
C MET A 233 -19.81 21.67 -13.55
N PRO A 234 -20.64 21.60 -12.49
CA PRO A 234 -20.24 21.96 -11.13
C PRO A 234 -19.39 20.85 -10.47
N GLU A 235 -18.64 21.18 -9.42
CA GLU A 235 -17.84 20.20 -8.68
C GLU A 235 -18.70 19.42 -7.68
N SER A 236 -18.33 18.18 -7.32
CA SER A 236 -19.12 17.37 -6.36
C SER A 236 -19.36 18.12 -5.03
N PRO A 237 -20.62 18.30 -4.56
CA PRO A 237 -20.92 18.90 -3.27
C PRO A 237 -20.27 18.14 -2.11
N THR A 238 -20.27 16.82 -2.16
CA THR A 238 -19.65 15.97 -1.13
C THR A 238 -18.13 16.13 -1.10
N TRP A 239 -17.49 16.26 -2.26
CA TRP A 239 -16.05 16.56 -2.33
C TRP A 239 -15.72 17.93 -1.75
N LEU A 240 -16.53 18.95 -2.04
CA LEU A 240 -16.35 20.31 -1.52
C LEU A 240 -16.51 20.37 0.01
N VAL A 241 -17.50 19.67 0.57
CA VAL A 241 -17.68 19.55 2.03
C VAL A 241 -16.47 18.87 2.68
N ARG A 242 -15.94 17.79 2.08
CA ARG A 242 -14.73 17.11 2.59
C ARG A 242 -13.49 18.01 2.65
N HIS A 243 -13.40 18.98 1.75
CA HIS A 243 -12.32 19.97 1.70
C HIS A 243 -12.61 21.22 2.55
N GLY A 244 -13.65 21.22 3.38
CA GLY A 244 -14.04 22.35 4.22
C GLY A 244 -14.66 23.53 3.47
N ARG A 245 -14.97 23.38 2.18
CA ARG A 245 -15.50 24.45 1.31
C ARG A 245 -17.03 24.46 1.29
N LEU A 246 -17.65 24.73 2.44
CA LEU A 246 -19.11 24.66 2.62
C LEU A 246 -19.88 25.66 1.73
N ALA A 247 -19.35 26.89 1.54
CA ALA A 247 -19.98 27.90 0.69
C ALA A 247 -20.02 27.47 -0.78
N ASP A 248 -18.92 26.88 -1.27
CA ASP A 248 -18.85 26.34 -2.63
C ASP A 248 -19.75 25.10 -2.79
N ALA A 249 -19.88 24.28 -1.75
CA ALA A 249 -20.80 23.14 -1.76
C ALA A 249 -22.26 23.60 -1.93
N LYS A 250 -22.67 24.67 -1.23
CA LYS A 250 -24.00 25.31 -1.41
C LYS A 250 -24.17 25.79 -2.86
N ASN A 251 -23.18 26.50 -3.40
CA ASN A 251 -23.20 26.97 -4.79
C ASN A 251 -23.27 25.82 -5.81
N SER A 252 -22.55 24.72 -5.58
CA SER A 252 -22.62 23.54 -6.43
C SER A 252 -24.02 22.91 -6.40
N LEU A 253 -24.60 22.74 -5.21
CA LEU A 253 -25.94 22.18 -5.06
C LEU A 253 -27.01 23.07 -5.73
N ARG A 254 -26.91 24.40 -5.62
CA ARG A 254 -27.76 25.34 -6.38
C ARG A 254 -27.70 25.10 -7.90
N ARG A 255 -26.53 24.73 -8.43
CA ARG A 255 -26.36 24.46 -9.87
C ARG A 255 -26.84 23.07 -10.29
N LEU A 256 -26.87 22.11 -9.37
CA LEU A 256 -27.33 20.74 -9.61
C LEU A 256 -28.85 20.58 -9.49
N THR A 257 -29.51 21.51 -8.79
CA THR A 257 -30.94 21.47 -8.51
C THR A 257 -31.69 22.56 -9.28
N SER A 258 -33.00 22.35 -9.51
CA SER A 258 -33.87 23.37 -10.12
C SER A 258 -34.98 23.85 -9.20
N SER A 259 -35.33 23.07 -8.18
CA SER A 259 -36.59 23.23 -7.46
C SER A 259 -36.44 23.29 -5.94
N LEU A 260 -35.21 23.22 -5.41
CA LEU A 260 -34.94 23.31 -3.98
C LEU A 260 -34.88 24.77 -3.55
N THR A 261 -35.52 25.07 -2.43
CA THR A 261 -35.42 26.36 -1.74
C THR A 261 -34.04 26.51 -1.10
N GLU A 262 -33.64 27.75 -0.81
CA GLU A 262 -32.34 28.04 -0.19
C GLU A 262 -32.18 27.35 1.17
N GLN A 263 -33.27 27.25 1.94
CA GLN A 263 -33.29 26.55 3.22
C GLN A 263 -33.07 25.04 3.05
N GLU A 264 -33.67 24.41 2.03
CA GLU A 264 -33.46 22.99 1.75
C GLU A 264 -32.03 22.68 1.27
N ILE A 265 -31.41 23.61 0.54
CA ILE A 265 -30.01 23.51 0.13
C ILE A 265 -29.09 23.53 1.36
N GLU A 266 -29.37 24.42 2.31
CA GLU A 266 -28.62 24.50 3.56
C GLU A 266 -28.76 23.22 4.39
N TYR A 267 -29.98 22.68 4.52
CA TYR A 267 -30.20 21.40 5.19
C TYR A 267 -29.46 20.23 4.53
N LYS A 268 -29.41 20.17 3.20
CA LYS A 268 -28.64 19.12 2.49
C LYS A 268 -27.14 19.24 2.70
N VAL A 269 -26.59 20.45 2.66
CA VAL A 269 -25.16 20.64 2.95
C VAL A 269 -24.84 20.28 4.39
N ALA A 270 -25.72 20.62 5.34
CA ALA A 270 -25.59 20.22 6.74
C ALA A 270 -25.65 18.68 6.91
N MET A 271 -26.56 17.99 6.22
CA MET A 271 -26.65 16.52 6.21
C MET A 271 -25.35 15.88 5.69
N ILE A 272 -24.80 16.39 4.59
CA ILE A 272 -23.54 15.90 4.01
C ILE A 272 -22.37 16.16 4.98
N ALA A 273 -22.31 17.34 5.58
CA ALA A 273 -21.28 17.72 6.55
C ALA A 273 -21.34 16.84 7.80
N HIS A 274 -22.54 16.62 8.34
CA HIS A 274 -22.75 15.75 9.49
C HIS A 274 -22.35 14.30 9.19
N THR A 275 -22.76 13.77 8.03
CA THR A 275 -22.35 12.41 7.60
C THR A 275 -20.83 12.29 7.49
N ASN A 276 -20.18 13.29 6.90
CA ASN A 276 -18.73 13.33 6.78
C ASN A 276 -18.03 13.44 8.15
N GLU A 277 -18.62 14.16 9.11
CA GLU A 277 -18.10 14.29 10.47
C GLU A 277 -18.22 12.97 11.24
N LEU A 278 -19.38 12.30 11.19
CA LEU A 278 -19.56 10.95 11.76
C LEU A 278 -18.55 9.95 11.17
N GLU A 279 -18.32 9.99 9.85
CA GLU A 279 -17.32 9.16 9.20
C GLU A 279 -15.88 9.55 9.62
N ARG A 280 -15.62 10.82 9.94
CA ARG A 280 -14.33 11.31 10.43
C ARG A 280 -14.06 10.85 11.87
N GLU A 281 -15.06 10.94 12.74
CA GLU A 281 -14.96 10.48 14.14
C GLU A 281 -14.79 8.96 14.21
N ALA A 282 -15.43 8.22 13.30
CA ALA A 282 -15.30 6.76 13.22
C ALA A 282 -14.01 6.26 12.55
N GLN A 283 -13.26 7.11 11.83
CA GLN A 283 -12.12 6.69 10.99
C GLN A 283 -10.95 7.69 10.99
N GLU A 284 -9.78 7.23 11.46
CA GLU A 284 -8.51 7.97 11.30
C GLU A 284 -7.98 7.82 9.86
N GLY A 285 -7.82 8.95 9.15
CA GLY A 285 -7.13 9.01 7.86
C GLY A 285 -8.00 9.05 6.58
N THR A 286 -7.35 9.21 5.43
CA THR A 286 -7.95 9.17 4.08
C THR A 286 -7.06 8.40 3.10
N SER A 287 -6.05 7.67 3.56
CA SER A 287 -5.07 7.00 2.71
C SER A 287 -5.65 5.73 2.06
N TYR A 288 -4.98 5.22 1.01
CA TYR A 288 -5.34 3.90 0.44
C TYR A 288 -5.18 2.76 1.45
N LEU A 289 -4.31 2.89 2.44
CA LEU A 289 -4.15 1.89 3.51
C LEU A 289 -5.38 1.82 4.42
N ASP A 290 -6.11 2.94 4.55
CA ASP A 290 -7.33 2.99 5.37
C ASP A 290 -8.50 2.23 4.73
N CYS A 291 -8.45 1.99 3.41
CA CYS A 291 -9.36 1.06 2.73
C CYS A 291 -9.21 -0.39 3.21
N PHE A 292 -8.06 -0.75 3.79
CA PHE A 292 -7.76 -2.11 4.27
C PHE A 292 -7.85 -2.25 5.79
N ARG A 293 -8.28 -1.20 6.50
CA ARG A 293 -8.42 -1.19 7.97
C ARG A 293 -9.88 -1.32 8.40
N GLY A 294 -10.09 -1.98 9.54
CA GLY A 294 -11.39 -2.06 10.22
C GLY A 294 -12.55 -2.52 9.32
N VAL A 295 -13.66 -1.79 9.37
CA VAL A 295 -14.89 -2.04 8.60
C VAL A 295 -14.68 -1.79 7.10
N ASN A 296 -13.83 -0.83 6.74
CA ASN A 296 -13.53 -0.50 5.35
C ASN A 296 -12.86 -1.65 4.60
N ARG A 297 -12.10 -2.52 5.29
CA ARG A 297 -11.55 -3.74 4.66
C ARG A 297 -12.63 -4.61 4.03
N ARG A 298 -13.76 -4.77 4.70
CA ARG A 298 -14.91 -5.54 4.19
C ARG A 298 -15.57 -4.81 3.02
N ARG A 299 -15.73 -3.48 3.11
CA ARG A 299 -16.28 -2.67 2.01
C ARG A 299 -15.44 -2.79 0.75
N THR A 300 -14.13 -2.66 0.89
CA THR A 300 -13.16 -2.79 -0.20
C THR A 300 -13.16 -4.20 -0.77
N GLU A 301 -13.17 -5.25 0.07
CA GLU A 301 -13.29 -6.63 -0.40
C GLU A 301 -14.57 -6.88 -1.18
N ILE A 302 -15.72 -6.40 -0.70
CA ILE A 302 -16.99 -6.56 -1.42
C ILE A 302 -16.99 -5.80 -2.74
N ALA A 303 -16.48 -4.57 -2.75
CA ALA A 303 -16.36 -3.77 -3.97
C ALA A 303 -15.45 -4.46 -4.99
N CYS A 304 -14.25 -4.92 -4.59
CA CYS A 304 -13.34 -5.66 -5.46
C CYS A 304 -13.97 -6.95 -5.98
N GLY A 305 -14.61 -7.74 -5.11
CA GLY A 305 -15.25 -8.98 -5.50
C GLY A 305 -16.41 -8.77 -6.48
N ALA A 306 -17.23 -7.73 -6.29
CA ALA A 306 -18.33 -7.39 -7.21
C ALA A 306 -17.84 -6.95 -8.60
N TRP A 307 -16.66 -6.34 -8.67
CA TRP A 307 -16.02 -6.00 -9.95
C TRP A 307 -15.39 -7.22 -10.60
N MET A 308 -14.60 -8.02 -9.86
CA MET A 308 -14.00 -9.26 -10.37
C MET A 308 -15.05 -10.27 -10.86
N ALA A 309 -16.19 -10.32 -10.18
CA ALA A 309 -17.33 -11.15 -10.53
C ALA A 309 -17.83 -10.92 -11.96
N GLN A 310 -17.76 -9.68 -12.47
CA GLN A 310 -18.14 -9.39 -13.86
C GLN A 310 -17.24 -10.11 -14.86
N VAL A 311 -15.96 -10.30 -14.55
CA VAL A 311 -15.01 -11.01 -15.42
C VAL A 311 -15.19 -12.52 -15.24
N TRP A 312 -15.15 -12.96 -13.98
CA TRP A 312 -15.10 -14.37 -13.60
C TRP A 312 -16.44 -15.11 -13.73
N CYS A 313 -17.53 -14.40 -13.97
CA CYS A 313 -18.78 -15.03 -14.39
C CYS A 313 -18.70 -15.63 -15.81
N GLY A 314 -17.63 -15.37 -16.56
CA GLY A 314 -17.37 -15.94 -17.88
C GLY A 314 -17.65 -15.00 -19.06
N ILE A 315 -17.82 -13.70 -18.85
CA ILE A 315 -18.22 -12.79 -19.95
C ILE A 315 -17.16 -12.70 -21.05
N TRP A 316 -15.88 -12.97 -20.75
CA TRP A 316 -14.80 -13.05 -21.76
C TRP A 316 -14.98 -14.21 -22.74
N PHE A 317 -15.60 -15.30 -22.30
CA PHE A 317 -16.00 -16.41 -23.16
C PHE A 317 -17.14 -15.99 -24.10
N GLY A 318 -18.17 -15.32 -23.55
CA GLY A 318 -19.29 -14.78 -24.33
C GLY A 318 -18.88 -13.69 -25.32
N GLY A 319 -17.93 -12.81 -24.95
CA GLY A 319 -17.47 -11.70 -25.79
C GLY A 319 -16.72 -12.13 -27.06
N ASN A 320 -16.28 -13.38 -27.15
CA ASN A 320 -15.60 -13.94 -28.32
C ASN A 320 -16.50 -14.91 -29.12
N VAL A 321 -17.83 -14.77 -28.99
CA VAL A 321 -18.79 -15.65 -29.67
C VAL A 321 -18.59 -15.68 -31.18
N VAL A 322 -18.17 -14.56 -31.80
CA VAL A 322 -17.91 -14.48 -33.25
C VAL A 322 -16.82 -15.46 -33.66
N TYR A 323 -15.69 -15.45 -32.94
CA TYR A 323 -14.59 -16.38 -33.18
C TYR A 323 -14.99 -17.81 -32.86
N PHE A 324 -15.70 -18.03 -31.74
CA PHE A 324 -16.23 -19.34 -31.36
C PHE A 324 -17.17 -19.93 -32.44
N LEU A 325 -18.07 -19.14 -33.01
CA LEU A 325 -18.99 -19.56 -34.06
C LEU A 325 -18.27 -19.84 -35.38
N GLN A 326 -17.25 -19.04 -35.73
CA GLN A 326 -16.39 -19.35 -36.87
C GLN A 326 -15.67 -20.70 -36.69
N GLN A 327 -15.17 -20.98 -35.48
CA GLN A 327 -14.58 -22.29 -35.15
C GLN A 327 -15.61 -23.43 -35.15
N ALA A 328 -16.90 -23.12 -35.00
CA ALA A 328 -18.00 -24.05 -35.16
C ALA A 328 -18.48 -24.21 -36.63
N GLY A 329 -17.82 -23.53 -37.58
CA GLY A 329 -18.07 -23.65 -39.03
C GLY A 329 -18.97 -22.58 -39.63
N PHE A 330 -19.25 -21.48 -38.93
CA PHE A 330 -20.05 -20.36 -39.46
C PHE A 330 -19.22 -19.45 -40.36
N ASP A 331 -19.85 -18.89 -41.39
CA ASP A 331 -19.22 -17.88 -42.23
C ASP A 331 -18.98 -16.57 -41.45
N ALA A 332 -18.01 -15.77 -41.89
CA ALA A 332 -17.60 -14.54 -41.23
C ALA A 332 -18.76 -13.54 -41.15
N GLU A 333 -19.55 -13.38 -42.22
CA GLU A 333 -20.70 -12.48 -42.23
C GLU A 333 -21.77 -12.87 -41.21
N GLN A 334 -22.10 -14.17 -41.14
CA GLN A 334 -23.07 -14.69 -40.17
C GLN A 334 -22.58 -14.49 -38.73
N SER A 335 -21.29 -14.72 -38.49
CA SER A 335 -20.68 -14.57 -37.17
C SER A 335 -20.66 -13.11 -36.71
N PHE A 336 -20.35 -12.15 -37.59
CA PHE A 336 -20.43 -10.71 -37.27
C PHE A 336 -21.86 -10.22 -37.05
N ASN A 337 -22.83 -10.70 -37.86
CA ASN A 337 -24.25 -10.38 -37.66
C ASN A 337 -24.75 -10.90 -36.30
N PHE A 338 -24.26 -12.07 -35.86
CA PHE A 338 -24.52 -12.59 -34.53
C PHE A 338 -23.94 -11.70 -33.42
N GLY A 339 -22.70 -11.22 -33.58
CA GLY A 339 -22.07 -10.27 -32.67
C GLY A 339 -22.83 -8.94 -32.56
N LEU A 340 -23.36 -8.42 -33.67
CA LEU A 340 -24.26 -7.26 -33.66
C LEU A 340 -25.57 -7.54 -32.90
N GLY A 341 -26.16 -8.71 -33.11
CA GLY A 341 -27.33 -9.18 -32.36
C GLY A 341 -27.05 -9.24 -30.86
N MET A 342 -25.91 -9.80 -30.45
CA MET A 342 -25.47 -9.83 -29.04
C MET A 342 -25.39 -8.43 -28.45
N GLY A 343 -24.77 -7.46 -29.14
CA GLY A 343 -24.68 -6.08 -28.66
C GLY A 343 -26.04 -5.40 -28.52
N GLY A 344 -26.98 -5.67 -29.44
CA GLY A 344 -28.37 -5.20 -29.33
C GLY A 344 -29.12 -5.80 -28.14
N VAL A 345 -28.95 -7.10 -27.90
CA VAL A 345 -29.51 -7.81 -26.74
C VAL A 345 -28.92 -7.29 -25.42
N ALA A 346 -27.61 -7.04 -25.38
CA ALA A 346 -26.92 -6.44 -24.24
C ALA A 346 -27.50 -5.06 -23.88
N LEU A 347 -27.73 -4.23 -24.90
CA LEU A 347 -28.32 -2.89 -24.72
C LEU A 347 -29.76 -3.00 -24.20
N ALA A 348 -30.58 -3.87 -24.80
CA ALA A 348 -31.95 -4.11 -24.35
C ALA A 348 -31.98 -4.67 -22.92
N GLY A 349 -31.09 -5.60 -22.58
CA GLY A 349 -30.93 -6.14 -21.22
C GLY A 349 -30.60 -5.05 -20.21
N THR A 350 -29.65 -4.17 -20.53
CA THR A 350 -29.30 -3.05 -19.65
C THR A 350 -30.47 -2.08 -19.44
N LEU A 351 -31.27 -1.79 -20.48
CA LEU A 351 -32.47 -0.95 -20.35
C LEU A 351 -33.55 -1.61 -19.48
N CYS A 352 -33.77 -2.92 -19.66
CA CYS A 352 -34.68 -3.69 -18.82
C CYS A 352 -34.20 -3.74 -17.35
N ALA A 353 -32.89 -3.78 -17.11
CA ALA A 353 -32.32 -3.78 -15.77
C ALA A 353 -32.73 -2.55 -14.95
N TRP A 354 -32.92 -1.38 -15.56
CA TRP A 354 -33.38 -0.17 -14.86
C TRP A 354 -34.73 -0.37 -14.20
N PHE A 355 -35.68 -1.01 -14.88
CA PHE A 355 -37.00 -1.29 -14.32
C PHE A 355 -36.93 -2.35 -13.22
N ILE A 356 -36.08 -3.36 -13.40
CA ILE A 356 -35.91 -4.45 -12.43
C ILE A 356 -35.22 -3.97 -11.16
N LEU A 357 -34.19 -3.14 -11.26
CA LEU A 357 -33.43 -2.58 -10.14
C LEU A 357 -34.28 -1.72 -9.19
N LEU A 358 -35.39 -1.16 -9.68
CA LEU A 358 -36.35 -0.44 -8.84
C LEU A 358 -37.13 -1.39 -7.92
N HIS A 359 -37.47 -2.58 -8.41
CA HIS A 359 -38.36 -3.51 -7.71
C HIS A 359 -37.61 -4.60 -6.93
N VAL A 360 -36.50 -5.11 -7.47
CA VAL A 360 -35.75 -6.23 -6.90
C VAL A 360 -34.49 -5.74 -6.14
N GLY A 361 -34.08 -6.47 -5.11
CA GLY A 361 -32.83 -6.24 -4.37
C GLY A 361 -31.58 -6.56 -5.21
N ARG A 362 -30.46 -5.89 -4.94
CA ARG A 362 -29.21 -6.05 -5.69
C ARG A 362 -28.61 -7.44 -5.46
N ARG A 363 -28.65 -7.94 -4.22
CA ARG A 363 -28.12 -9.27 -3.86
C ARG A 363 -28.89 -10.37 -4.59
N THR A 364 -30.21 -10.26 -4.61
CA THR A 364 -31.08 -11.25 -5.28
C THR A 364 -30.78 -11.30 -6.78
N LEU A 365 -30.68 -10.14 -7.44
CA LEU A 365 -30.32 -10.09 -8.86
C LEU A 365 -28.95 -10.70 -9.13
N TYR A 366 -27.97 -10.44 -8.26
CA TYR A 366 -26.63 -10.99 -8.39
C TYR A 366 -26.62 -12.53 -8.29
N LEU A 367 -27.32 -13.10 -7.32
CA LEU A 367 -27.37 -14.55 -7.12
C LEU A 367 -28.14 -15.26 -8.23
N VAL A 368 -29.30 -14.71 -8.63
CA VAL A 368 -30.11 -15.26 -9.73
C VAL A 368 -29.33 -15.19 -11.04
N GLY A 369 -28.68 -14.06 -11.32
CA GLY A 369 -27.85 -13.86 -12.50
C GLY A 369 -26.70 -14.87 -12.58
N LEU A 370 -25.89 -14.96 -11.53
CA LEU A 370 -24.76 -15.91 -11.46
C LEU A 370 -25.21 -17.37 -11.57
N SER A 371 -26.35 -17.73 -10.96
CA SER A 371 -26.89 -19.09 -11.05
C SER A 371 -27.36 -19.43 -12.47
N GLY A 372 -28.07 -18.50 -13.12
CA GLY A 372 -28.52 -18.69 -14.51
C GLY A 372 -27.34 -18.80 -15.48
N MET A 373 -26.33 -17.94 -15.33
CA MET A 373 -25.11 -17.98 -16.13
C MET A 373 -24.30 -19.26 -15.90
N PHE A 374 -24.19 -19.74 -14.65
CA PHE A 374 -23.54 -21.00 -14.33
C PHE A 374 -24.19 -22.19 -15.06
N ILE A 375 -25.53 -22.26 -15.04
CA ILE A 375 -26.28 -23.33 -15.72
C ILE A 375 -26.03 -23.29 -17.23
N ILE A 376 -26.02 -22.09 -17.83
CA ILE A 376 -25.79 -21.94 -19.27
C ILE A 376 -24.36 -22.33 -19.65
N LEU A 377 -23.35 -21.88 -18.89
CA LEU A 377 -21.95 -22.25 -19.14
C LEU A 377 -21.72 -23.75 -19.01
N LEU A 378 -22.40 -24.39 -18.04
CA LEU A 378 -22.36 -25.84 -17.88
C LEU A 378 -22.99 -26.55 -19.08
N ALA A 379 -24.16 -26.08 -19.55
CA ALA A 379 -24.84 -26.63 -20.73
C ALA A 379 -23.98 -26.50 -22.01
N VAL A 380 -23.38 -25.33 -22.25
CA VAL A 380 -22.47 -25.11 -23.39
C VAL A 380 -21.20 -25.97 -23.27
N GLY A 381 -20.68 -26.15 -22.06
CA GLY A 381 -19.60 -27.09 -21.76
C GLY A 381 -19.91 -28.52 -22.22
N PHE A 382 -21.08 -29.04 -21.85
CA PHE A 382 -21.54 -30.37 -22.27
C PHE A 382 -21.76 -30.48 -23.79
N MET A 383 -22.32 -29.44 -24.42
CA MET A 383 -22.49 -29.39 -25.88
C MET A 383 -21.17 -29.34 -26.64
N GLY A 384 -20.06 -28.98 -25.99
CA GLY A 384 -18.72 -29.03 -26.56
C GLY A 384 -18.03 -30.40 -26.53
N ILE A 385 -18.65 -31.43 -25.93
CA ILE A 385 -18.08 -32.79 -25.86
C ILE A 385 -18.16 -33.55 -27.19
N PRO A 386 -19.32 -33.58 -27.88
CA PRO A 386 -19.46 -34.26 -29.17
C PRO A 386 -18.66 -33.57 -30.29
N GLU A 387 -18.51 -34.26 -31.42
CA GLU A 387 -17.93 -33.66 -32.62
C GLU A 387 -18.76 -32.45 -33.11
N PRO A 388 -18.09 -31.42 -33.69
CA PRO A 388 -18.76 -30.19 -34.10
C PRO A 388 -19.78 -30.45 -35.21
N VAL A 389 -21.06 -30.23 -34.90
CA VAL A 389 -22.13 -30.18 -35.92
C VAL A 389 -22.79 -28.80 -35.94
N PRO A 390 -23.23 -28.28 -37.10
CA PRO A 390 -23.81 -26.95 -37.21
C PRO A 390 -24.99 -26.70 -36.25
N ALA A 391 -25.80 -27.73 -35.98
CA ALA A 391 -26.92 -27.64 -35.04
C ALA A 391 -26.47 -27.35 -33.60
N LEU A 392 -25.34 -27.93 -33.15
CA LEU A 392 -24.75 -27.63 -31.84
C LEU A 392 -24.16 -26.21 -31.81
N GLY A 393 -23.62 -25.72 -32.93
CA GLY A 393 -23.18 -24.33 -33.09
C GLY A 393 -24.32 -23.32 -32.90
N TRP A 394 -25.48 -23.55 -33.56
CA TRP A 394 -26.68 -22.71 -33.38
C TRP A 394 -27.24 -22.76 -31.95
N ALA A 395 -27.28 -23.94 -31.34
CA ALA A 395 -27.76 -24.11 -29.97
C ALA A 395 -26.85 -23.40 -28.95
N SER A 396 -25.53 -23.63 -29.04
CA SER A 396 -24.54 -23.00 -28.15
C SER A 396 -24.48 -21.48 -28.34
N GLY A 397 -24.53 -20.99 -29.59
CA GLY A 397 -24.67 -19.56 -29.88
C GLY A 397 -25.92 -18.96 -29.24
N SER A 398 -27.09 -19.57 -29.44
CA SER A 398 -28.36 -19.08 -28.87
C SER A 398 -28.34 -19.04 -27.35
N LEU A 399 -27.75 -20.05 -26.70
CA LEU A 399 -27.54 -20.05 -25.25
C LEU A 399 -26.59 -18.92 -24.81
N MET A 400 -25.55 -18.59 -25.61
CA MET A 400 -24.67 -17.45 -25.33
C MET A 400 -25.38 -16.09 -25.48
N LEU A 401 -26.36 -15.96 -26.38
CA LEU A 401 -27.23 -14.76 -26.44
C LEU A 401 -28.04 -14.60 -25.14
N VAL A 402 -28.65 -15.70 -24.66
CA VAL A 402 -29.40 -15.70 -23.39
C VAL A 402 -28.46 -15.42 -22.22
N TYR A 403 -27.23 -15.95 -22.26
CA TYR A 403 -26.20 -15.67 -21.26
C TYR A 403 -25.89 -14.17 -21.18
N VAL A 404 -25.65 -13.51 -22.31
CA VAL A 404 -25.39 -12.06 -22.37
C VAL A 404 -26.61 -11.27 -21.89
N LEU A 405 -27.82 -11.67 -22.28
CA LEU A 405 -29.04 -11.04 -21.77
C LEU A 405 -29.13 -11.12 -20.24
N ILE A 406 -28.86 -12.29 -19.65
CA ILE A 406 -28.89 -12.46 -18.18
C ILE A 406 -27.79 -11.60 -17.54
N PHE A 407 -26.58 -11.57 -18.11
CA PHE A 407 -25.48 -10.74 -17.63
C PHE A 407 -25.86 -9.26 -17.58
N ASP A 408 -26.41 -8.73 -18.68
CA ASP A 408 -26.80 -7.32 -18.80
C ASP A 408 -28.11 -6.97 -18.07
N LEU A 409 -28.92 -7.96 -17.70
CA LEU A 409 -30.05 -7.77 -16.77
C LEU A 409 -29.62 -7.73 -15.30
N THR A 410 -28.46 -8.33 -14.98
CA THR A 410 -28.04 -8.59 -13.61
C THR A 410 -26.62 -8.07 -13.34
N ILE A 411 -25.60 -8.88 -13.58
CA ILE A 411 -24.24 -8.69 -13.06
C ILE A 411 -23.58 -7.41 -13.58
N GLY A 412 -23.74 -7.09 -14.87
CA GLY A 412 -23.19 -5.88 -15.47
C GLY A 412 -23.71 -4.61 -14.77
N PRO A 413 -25.01 -4.29 -14.86
CA PRO A 413 -25.55 -3.08 -14.25
C PRO A 413 -25.50 -3.09 -12.72
N VAL A 414 -25.80 -4.23 -12.07
CA VAL A 414 -25.82 -4.31 -10.60
C VAL A 414 -24.42 -4.08 -10.01
N GLY A 415 -23.35 -4.49 -10.70
CA GLY A 415 -21.98 -4.27 -10.26
C GLY A 415 -21.64 -2.79 -10.05
N TYR A 416 -22.05 -1.91 -10.99
CA TYR A 416 -21.86 -0.46 -10.86
C TYR A 416 -22.61 0.13 -9.66
N CYS A 417 -23.84 -0.33 -9.39
CA CYS A 417 -24.62 0.11 -8.23
C CYS A 417 -23.98 -0.33 -6.91
N VAL A 418 -23.63 -1.62 -6.80
CA VAL A 418 -23.09 -2.22 -5.57
C VAL A 418 -21.81 -1.50 -5.13
N VAL A 419 -20.90 -1.22 -6.07
CA VAL A 419 -19.62 -0.57 -5.75
C VAL A 419 -19.82 0.88 -5.32
N ALA A 420 -20.77 1.60 -5.92
CA ALA A 420 -21.12 2.95 -5.53
C ALA A 420 -21.85 3.03 -4.18
N GLU A 421 -22.69 2.04 -3.86
CA GLU A 421 -23.51 1.99 -2.64
C GLU A 421 -22.74 1.47 -1.41
N ILE A 422 -21.77 0.57 -1.58
CA ILE A 422 -21.02 -0.05 -0.47
C ILE A 422 -19.86 0.82 0.04
N ALA A 423 -19.29 1.66 -0.82
CA ALA A 423 -18.15 2.48 -0.44
C ALA A 423 -18.57 3.61 0.52
N SER A 424 -17.80 3.78 1.60
CA SER A 424 -17.97 4.93 2.52
C SER A 424 -17.79 6.23 1.75
N THR A 425 -18.44 7.32 2.20
CA THR A 425 -18.32 8.57 1.44
C THR A 425 -16.85 9.03 1.43
N ARG A 426 -16.18 9.05 2.58
CA ARG A 426 -14.78 9.49 2.73
C ARG A 426 -13.76 8.73 1.87
N LEU A 427 -13.89 7.41 1.74
CA LEU A 427 -12.95 6.57 0.97
C LEU A 427 -13.48 6.17 -0.41
N ARG A 428 -14.62 6.72 -0.85
CA ARG A 428 -15.33 6.30 -2.07
C ARG A 428 -14.42 6.18 -3.28
N ILE A 429 -13.74 7.26 -3.65
CA ILE A 429 -12.87 7.30 -4.84
C ILE A 429 -11.80 6.20 -4.74
N LYS A 430 -11.13 6.07 -3.59
CA LYS A 430 -10.05 5.09 -3.38
C LYS A 430 -10.54 3.65 -3.42
N THR A 431 -11.69 3.37 -2.80
CA THR A 431 -12.33 2.06 -2.83
C THR A 431 -12.74 1.67 -4.25
N VAL A 432 -13.34 2.59 -5.02
CA VAL A 432 -13.69 2.35 -6.43
C VAL A 432 -12.45 2.11 -7.28
N VAL A 433 -11.37 2.88 -7.08
CA VAL A 433 -10.08 2.68 -7.77
C VAL A 433 -9.52 1.28 -7.50
N LEU A 434 -9.45 0.86 -6.23
CA LEU A 434 -8.97 -0.48 -5.87
C LEU A 434 -9.85 -1.57 -6.49
N ALA A 435 -11.16 -1.37 -6.47
CA ALA A 435 -12.11 -2.35 -6.99
C ALA A 435 -12.05 -2.46 -8.52
N ARG A 436 -11.87 -1.34 -9.24
CA ARG A 436 -11.68 -1.36 -10.69
C ARG A 436 -10.31 -1.91 -11.10
N ASN A 437 -9.27 -1.66 -10.32
CA ASN A 437 -7.98 -2.35 -10.51
C ASN A 437 -8.12 -3.87 -10.37
N ALA A 438 -8.94 -4.35 -9.42
CA ALA A 438 -9.21 -5.78 -9.30
C ALA A 438 -9.91 -6.35 -10.55
N TYR A 439 -10.86 -5.60 -11.15
CA TYR A 439 -11.45 -5.96 -12.45
C TYR A 439 -10.39 -6.02 -13.57
N ASN A 440 -9.50 -5.03 -13.67
CA ASN A 440 -8.47 -5.00 -14.71
C ASN A 440 -7.47 -6.15 -14.56
N ILE A 441 -7.06 -6.48 -13.32
CA ILE A 441 -6.21 -7.65 -13.04
C ILE A 441 -6.91 -8.95 -13.44
N ALA A 442 -8.18 -9.11 -13.04
CA ALA A 442 -8.99 -10.26 -13.46
C ALA A 442 -9.10 -10.34 -15.00
N SER A 443 -9.23 -9.19 -15.67
CA SER A 443 -9.29 -9.10 -17.13
C SER A 443 -7.97 -9.48 -17.81
N ILE A 444 -6.82 -9.14 -17.24
CA ILE A 444 -5.51 -9.58 -17.75
C ILE A 444 -5.40 -11.11 -17.70
N ILE A 445 -5.84 -11.72 -16.59
CA ILE A 445 -5.88 -13.19 -16.46
C ILE A 445 -6.82 -13.78 -17.52
N ALA A 446 -8.00 -13.18 -17.71
CA ALA A 446 -8.96 -13.62 -18.73
C ALA A 446 -8.41 -13.49 -20.15
N ASN A 447 -7.72 -12.39 -20.48
CA ASN A 447 -7.05 -12.16 -21.76
C ASN A 447 -5.94 -13.18 -22.04
N PHE A 448 -5.29 -13.71 -21.01
CA PHE A 448 -4.30 -14.76 -21.15
C PHE A 448 -4.95 -16.14 -21.35
N LEU A 449 -6.02 -16.44 -20.61
CA LEU A 449 -6.70 -17.75 -20.66
C LEU A 449 -7.54 -17.94 -21.92
N ASN A 450 -8.24 -16.91 -22.40
CA ASN A 450 -9.28 -17.08 -23.41
C ASN A 450 -8.76 -17.43 -24.83
N PRO A 451 -7.68 -16.81 -25.34
CA PRO A 451 -7.17 -17.15 -26.67
C PRO A 451 -6.71 -18.62 -26.80
N PRO A 452 -5.93 -19.20 -25.86
CA PRO A 452 -5.58 -20.62 -25.90
C PRO A 452 -6.79 -21.57 -25.84
N ILE A 453 -7.83 -21.23 -25.08
CA ILE A 453 -9.06 -22.03 -24.95
C ILE A 453 -9.75 -22.22 -26.31
N LEU A 454 -9.82 -21.15 -27.11
CA LEU A 454 -10.56 -21.14 -28.37
C LEU A 454 -9.69 -21.48 -29.60
N ASN A 455 -8.38 -21.21 -29.53
CA ASN A 455 -7.50 -21.36 -30.69
C ASN A 455 -7.27 -22.84 -31.07
N PRO A 456 -7.53 -23.23 -32.33
CA PRO A 456 -7.29 -24.58 -32.84
C PRO A 456 -5.86 -25.10 -32.70
N THR A 457 -4.87 -24.21 -32.73
CA THR A 457 -3.45 -24.57 -32.65
C THR A 457 -2.93 -24.62 -31.20
N ALA A 458 -3.79 -24.38 -30.21
CA ALA A 458 -3.47 -24.41 -28.79
C ALA A 458 -4.30 -25.48 -28.05
N TRP A 459 -5.15 -25.08 -27.08
CA TRP A 459 -5.94 -26.06 -26.30
C TRP A 459 -7.19 -26.54 -27.04
N ASN A 460 -7.66 -25.79 -28.05
CA ASN A 460 -8.80 -26.14 -28.92
C ASN A 460 -9.99 -26.75 -28.16
N LEU A 461 -10.32 -26.17 -27.01
CA LEU A 461 -11.37 -26.69 -26.13
C LEU A 461 -12.76 -26.39 -26.67
N ARG A 462 -12.89 -25.42 -27.58
CA ARG A 462 -14.17 -25.01 -28.19
C ARG A 462 -15.24 -24.83 -27.10
N GLY A 463 -16.37 -25.55 -27.20
CA GLY A 463 -17.45 -25.48 -26.22
C GLY A 463 -17.05 -25.94 -24.82
N LYS A 464 -16.06 -26.85 -24.70
CA LYS A 464 -15.52 -27.32 -23.40
C LYS A 464 -14.88 -26.20 -22.59
N GLY A 465 -14.52 -25.08 -23.22
CA GLY A 465 -14.11 -23.86 -22.52
C GLY A 465 -15.16 -23.37 -21.51
N GLY A 466 -16.44 -23.68 -21.74
CA GLY A 466 -17.54 -23.43 -20.80
C GLY A 466 -17.31 -24.05 -19.42
N PHE A 467 -16.65 -25.22 -19.32
CA PHE A 467 -16.36 -25.85 -18.01
C PHE A 467 -15.34 -25.04 -17.18
N ILE A 468 -14.34 -24.44 -17.82
CA ILE A 468 -13.34 -23.61 -17.14
C ILE A 468 -14.03 -22.39 -16.53
N TRP A 469 -14.81 -21.68 -17.34
CA TRP A 469 -15.53 -20.48 -16.91
C TRP A 469 -16.67 -20.80 -15.93
N CYS A 470 -17.29 -21.97 -16.04
CA CYS A 470 -18.25 -22.48 -15.07
C CYS A 470 -17.61 -22.65 -13.69
N GLY A 471 -16.37 -23.14 -13.61
CA GLY A 471 -15.60 -23.21 -12.36
C GLY A 471 -15.39 -21.85 -11.71
N PHE A 472 -14.94 -20.85 -12.46
CA PHE A 472 -14.79 -19.47 -11.97
C PHE A 472 -16.14 -18.86 -11.55
N CYS A 473 -17.20 -19.07 -12.34
CA CYS A 473 -18.53 -18.58 -12.05
C CYS A 473 -19.07 -19.19 -10.75
N LEU A 474 -18.80 -20.47 -10.48
CA LEU A 474 -19.17 -21.12 -9.21
C LEU A 474 -18.46 -20.51 -8.01
N CYS A 475 -17.14 -20.24 -8.12
CA CYS A 475 -16.39 -19.59 -7.05
C CYS A 475 -16.97 -18.21 -6.70
N VAL A 476 -17.33 -17.43 -7.72
CA VAL A 476 -17.96 -16.11 -7.55
C VAL A 476 -19.38 -16.24 -6.98
N LEU A 477 -20.17 -17.24 -7.41
CA LEU A 477 -21.50 -17.51 -6.88
C LEU A 477 -21.47 -17.84 -5.39
N VAL A 478 -20.54 -18.71 -4.97
CA VAL A 478 -20.31 -19.05 -3.56
C VAL A 478 -19.91 -17.81 -2.78
N TRP A 479 -18.98 -17.02 -3.30
CA TRP A 479 -18.58 -15.76 -2.68
C TRP A 479 -19.76 -14.79 -2.52
N ALA A 480 -20.55 -14.57 -3.58
CA ALA A 480 -21.69 -13.67 -3.57
C ALA A 480 -22.74 -14.12 -2.54
N TYR A 481 -22.96 -15.42 -2.38
CA TYR A 481 -23.91 -15.96 -1.41
C TYR A 481 -23.51 -15.64 0.04
N PHE A 482 -22.23 -15.81 0.39
CA PHE A 482 -21.75 -15.61 1.76
C PHE A 482 -21.36 -14.16 2.09
N ARG A 483 -20.87 -13.38 1.13
CA ARG A 483 -20.24 -12.08 1.39
C ARG A 483 -21.05 -10.87 0.96
N LEU A 484 -21.82 -10.94 -0.13
CA LEU A 484 -22.51 -9.78 -0.72
C LEU A 484 -23.75 -9.40 0.13
N PRO A 485 -23.80 -8.21 0.76
CA PRO A 485 -24.98 -7.74 1.49
C PRO A 485 -26.05 -7.21 0.53
N GLU A 486 -27.26 -6.95 1.04
CA GLU A 486 -28.30 -6.21 0.30
C GLU A 486 -28.22 -4.72 0.65
N PRO A 487 -27.78 -3.84 -0.29
CA PRO A 487 -27.67 -2.40 -0.05
C PRO A 487 -28.98 -1.62 -0.31
N LYS A 488 -30.01 -2.23 -0.92
CA LYS A 488 -31.23 -1.52 -1.34
C LYS A 488 -31.89 -0.78 -0.17
N GLY A 489 -32.08 0.54 -0.34
CA GLY A 489 -32.82 1.39 0.58
C GLY A 489 -32.08 1.78 1.86
N LEU A 490 -30.78 1.44 1.97
CA LEU A 490 -29.95 1.77 3.12
C LEU A 490 -29.04 2.97 2.80
N SER A 491 -28.89 3.88 3.75
CA SER A 491 -27.84 4.90 3.71
C SER A 491 -26.47 4.27 3.99
N PRO A 492 -25.36 4.92 3.57
CA PRO A 492 -24.01 4.45 3.87
C PRO A 492 -23.72 4.28 5.38
N ALA A 493 -24.37 5.08 6.23
CA ALA A 493 -24.26 4.97 7.69
C ALA A 493 -25.07 3.80 8.27
N GLU A 494 -26.27 3.51 7.73
CA GLU A 494 -27.08 2.36 8.13
C GLU A 494 -26.46 1.02 7.72
N LEU A 495 -25.74 1.00 6.59
CA LEU A 495 -24.91 -0.14 6.18
C LEU A 495 -23.83 -0.48 7.22
N ASP A 496 -23.37 0.49 8.02
CA ASP A 496 -22.38 0.27 9.09
C ASP A 496 -22.99 -0.23 10.40
N MET A 497 -24.21 0.20 10.73
CA MET A 497 -24.90 -0.22 11.95
C MET A 497 -25.57 -1.60 11.82
N GLY A 498 -25.60 -2.17 10.62
CA GLY A 498 -26.46 -3.31 10.28
C GLY A 498 -27.90 -2.80 10.17
N GLY A 499 -28.48 -2.89 8.98
CA GLY A 499 -29.81 -2.32 8.70
C GLY A 499 -30.95 -2.89 9.57
N PRO A 500 -32.21 -2.60 9.28
CA PRO A 500 -33.33 -3.23 9.97
C PRO A 500 -33.36 -4.76 9.70
N PRO A 501 -33.91 -5.58 10.64
CA PRO A 501 -33.98 -7.03 10.49
C PRO A 501 -34.75 -7.44 9.24
N CYS A 502 -34.32 -8.54 8.62
CA CYS A 502 -34.98 -9.07 7.43
C CYS A 502 -36.48 -9.33 7.69
N THR A 503 -37.36 -9.07 6.73
CA THR A 503 -38.82 -9.23 6.90
C THR A 503 -39.21 -10.64 7.36
N GLU A 504 -38.51 -11.66 6.90
CA GLU A 504 -38.76 -13.05 7.32
C GLU A 504 -38.29 -13.33 8.76
N CYS A 505 -37.22 -12.65 9.19
CA CYS A 505 -36.68 -12.71 10.55
C CYS A 505 -37.61 -11.96 11.52
N CYS A 506 -38.16 -10.83 11.07
CA CYS A 506 -39.15 -10.03 11.77
C CYS A 506 -40.49 -10.79 11.90
N LYS A 507 -40.91 -11.51 10.85
CA LYS A 507 -42.10 -12.38 10.88
C LYS A 507 -41.94 -13.58 11.81
N ARG A 508 -40.73 -14.14 11.89
CA ARG A 508 -40.44 -15.34 12.70
C ARG A 508 -39.93 -15.01 14.11
N SER A 509 -39.87 -13.72 14.48
CA SER A 509 -39.35 -13.24 15.77
C SER A 509 -37.98 -13.82 16.14
N VAL A 510 -37.10 -14.01 15.16
CA VAL A 510 -35.74 -14.53 15.36
C VAL A 510 -34.71 -13.45 15.11
N ASP A 511 -33.68 -13.44 15.95
CA ASP A 511 -32.51 -12.58 15.77
C ASP A 511 -31.90 -12.79 14.40
N CYS A 512 -32.01 -11.75 13.59
CA CYS A 512 -31.55 -11.79 12.22
C CYS A 512 -30.01 -11.92 12.22
N THR A 513 -29.51 -13.09 11.79
CA THR A 513 -28.07 -13.39 11.78
C THR A 513 -27.29 -12.41 10.89
N PHE A 514 -27.97 -11.77 9.95
CA PHE A 514 -27.47 -10.70 9.08
C PHE A 514 -27.15 -9.39 9.83
N LEU A 515 -27.80 -9.14 10.98
CA LEU A 515 -27.56 -7.98 11.85
C LEU A 515 -26.44 -8.19 12.85
N ARG A 516 -25.90 -9.41 12.94
CA ARG A 516 -24.80 -9.67 13.87
C ARG A 516 -23.55 -8.98 13.32
N ALA A 517 -23.29 -7.76 13.79
CA ALA A 517 -21.98 -7.13 13.66
C ALA A 517 -20.96 -8.15 14.15
N ARG A 518 -20.13 -8.64 13.23
CA ARG A 518 -19.08 -9.61 13.57
C ARG A 518 -18.08 -8.83 14.42
N ARG A 519 -18.23 -8.91 15.75
CA ARG A 519 -17.26 -8.36 16.70
C ARG A 519 -15.88 -8.85 16.28
N LYS A 520 -14.87 -7.98 16.41
CA LYS A 520 -13.47 -8.34 16.14
C LYS A 520 -13.20 -9.74 16.73
N PRO A 521 -12.52 -10.66 16.01
CA PRO A 521 -11.98 -11.83 16.66
C PRO A 521 -10.94 -11.31 17.67
N GLY A 522 -11.36 -11.10 18.91
CA GLY A 522 -10.44 -10.96 20.03
C GLY A 522 -9.72 -12.29 20.25
N PRO A 523 -8.64 -12.29 21.05
CA PRO A 523 -7.97 -13.54 21.41
C PRO A 523 -9.02 -14.49 21.99
N LYS A 524 -9.11 -15.70 21.43
CA LYS A 524 -10.00 -16.73 21.96
C LYS A 524 -9.60 -16.94 23.41
N GLY A 525 -10.49 -16.55 24.34
CA GLY A 525 -10.30 -16.80 25.76
C GLY A 525 -10.11 -18.30 26.06
N PRO A 526 -9.73 -18.65 27.29
CA PRO A 526 -9.49 -20.03 27.68
C PRO A 526 -10.69 -20.90 27.35
N ARG A 527 -10.45 -22.16 26.96
CA ARG A 527 -11.51 -23.12 26.61
C ARG A 527 -12.58 -23.16 27.72
N PRO A 528 -13.85 -23.47 27.40
CA PRO A 528 -14.95 -23.50 28.38
C PRO A 528 -14.63 -24.35 29.63
N SER A 529 -13.87 -25.43 29.46
CA SER A 529 -13.38 -26.28 30.55
C SER A 529 -12.41 -25.58 31.50
N THR A 530 -11.59 -24.66 31.00
CA THR A 530 -10.69 -23.82 31.80
C THR A 530 -11.47 -22.72 32.52
N GLY A 531 -12.49 -22.13 31.88
CA GLY A 531 -13.38 -21.15 32.51
C GLY A 531 -14.22 -21.74 33.66
N GLN A 532 -14.61 -23.02 33.57
CA GLN A 532 -15.29 -23.73 34.65
C GLN A 532 -14.37 -23.98 35.85
N ARG A 533 -13.13 -24.42 35.62
CA ARG A 533 -12.12 -24.60 36.69
C ARG A 533 -11.79 -23.30 37.43
N ILE A 534 -11.74 -22.18 36.72
CA ILE A 534 -11.50 -20.86 37.33
C ILE A 534 -12.67 -20.45 38.22
N ARG A 535 -13.92 -20.70 37.80
CA ARG A 535 -15.12 -20.42 38.61
C ARG A 535 -15.23 -21.32 39.84
N GLU A 536 -14.86 -22.60 39.74
CA GLU A 536 -14.77 -23.50 40.89
C GLU A 536 -13.69 -23.07 41.88
N PHE A 537 -12.55 -22.57 41.37
CA PHE A 537 -11.47 -22.06 42.22
C PHE A 537 -11.88 -20.76 42.93
N GLN A 538 -12.56 -19.84 42.23
CA GLN A 538 -13.05 -18.58 42.79
C GLN A 538 -14.19 -18.77 43.81
N ASN A 539 -15.10 -19.71 43.58
CA ASN A 539 -16.19 -19.99 44.54
C ASN A 539 -15.69 -20.65 45.84
N ASN A 540 -14.56 -21.38 45.80
CA ASN A 540 -13.98 -21.99 47.01
C ASN A 540 -13.25 -20.98 47.92
N GLU A 541 -12.78 -19.84 47.40
CA GLU A 541 -12.16 -18.79 48.24
C GLU A 541 -13.19 -17.89 48.94
N VAL A 542 -14.36 -17.68 48.35
CA VAL A 542 -15.41 -16.80 48.91
C VAL A 542 -16.07 -17.40 50.17
N LEU A 543 -15.96 -18.70 50.40
CA LEU A 543 -16.45 -19.36 51.62
C LEU A 543 -15.55 -19.16 52.86
N ARG A 544 -14.39 -18.48 52.74
CA ARG A 544 -13.44 -18.31 53.86
C ARG A 544 -13.47 -16.96 54.58
N ILE A 545 -14.25 -15.99 54.14
CA ILE A 545 -14.27 -14.65 54.76
C ILE A 545 -15.70 -14.28 55.16
N GLY A 546 -16.03 -14.48 56.43
CA GLY A 546 -17.32 -14.10 57.02
C GLY A 546 -17.45 -12.58 57.25
N PRO A 547 -18.68 -12.06 57.46
CA PRO A 547 -18.93 -10.63 57.55
C PRO A 547 -18.81 -10.13 58.99
N LYS A 548 -18.18 -8.96 59.19
CA LYS A 548 -18.39 -8.13 60.38
C LYS A 548 -18.78 -6.71 60.00
N ALA A 549 -19.78 -6.26 60.75
CA ALA A 549 -20.62 -5.09 60.59
C ALA A 549 -19.89 -3.75 60.67
N ALA A 550 -20.53 -2.75 60.03
CA ALA A 550 -20.26 -1.33 60.16
C ALA A 550 -21.13 -0.71 61.25
N GLU A 551 -20.57 0.20 62.03
CA GLU A 551 -21.27 1.12 62.93
C GLU A 551 -20.52 2.48 63.05
N LEU A 552 -21.29 3.58 62.87
CA LEU A 552 -21.15 4.96 63.41
C LEU A 552 -19.87 5.79 63.09
N SER A 553 -19.85 7.14 63.00
CA SER A 553 -20.79 8.25 63.23
C SER A 553 -20.23 9.57 62.64
N ASP A 554 -21.10 10.57 62.61
CA ASP A 554 -21.00 11.99 62.24
C ASP A 554 -19.86 12.81 62.92
N ASP A 555 -19.31 13.82 62.23
CA ASP A 555 -19.05 15.16 62.79
C ASP A 555 -18.47 16.17 61.77
N ARG A 556 -18.93 17.42 61.87
CA ARG A 556 -18.52 18.59 61.07
C ARG A 556 -17.32 19.32 61.71
N VAL A 557 -16.54 20.06 60.90
CA VAL A 557 -16.17 21.51 61.06
C VAL A 557 -14.71 21.88 60.62
N HIS A 558 -14.63 22.98 59.86
CA HIS A 558 -13.51 23.90 59.51
C HIS A 558 -12.48 23.56 58.42
N GLY A 559 -12.47 24.38 57.35
CA GLY A 559 -11.41 24.46 56.32
C GLY A 559 -10.22 25.34 56.75
N PRO A 560 -9.15 25.41 55.92
CA PRO A 560 -9.16 26.39 54.83
C PRO A 560 -8.59 25.88 53.49
N LEU A 561 -9.18 26.40 52.40
CA LEU A 561 -8.61 26.59 51.05
C LEU A 561 -7.86 25.41 50.41
N THR A 562 -8.53 24.27 50.25
CA THR A 562 -8.21 23.31 49.18
C THR A 562 -9.38 23.27 48.22
N SER A 563 -9.14 23.60 46.95
CA SER A 563 -10.12 23.30 45.89
C SER A 563 -10.46 21.80 46.00
N PRO A 564 -11.73 21.42 46.25
CA PRO A 564 -12.06 20.01 46.38
C PRO A 564 -11.85 19.35 45.02
N LEU A 565 -11.05 18.27 44.99
CA LEU A 565 -11.09 17.32 43.90
C LEU A 565 -12.57 17.04 43.59
N ARG A 566 -13.04 17.31 42.37
CA ARG A 566 -14.42 16.95 41.96
C ARG A 566 -14.68 15.42 42.02
N HIS A 567 -13.67 14.61 42.37
CA HIS A 567 -13.67 13.15 42.30
C HIS A 567 -12.77 12.51 43.41
N PRO A 568 -13.10 11.33 43.95
CA PRO A 568 -12.33 10.64 45.02
C PRO A 568 -11.00 10.06 44.50
N SER A 569 -9.89 10.26 45.23
CA SER A 569 -8.55 9.77 44.85
C SER A 569 -8.54 8.27 44.60
N VAL A 570 -7.70 7.82 43.67
CA VAL A 570 -7.61 6.40 43.31
C VAL A 570 -7.17 5.55 44.52
N PRO A 571 -7.81 4.40 44.78
CA PRO A 571 -7.38 3.45 45.81
C PRO A 571 -5.97 2.87 45.56
N ILE A 572 -5.20 2.63 46.64
CA ILE A 572 -3.80 2.17 46.58
C ILE A 572 -3.66 0.80 45.87
N ASP A 573 -4.64 -0.09 46.00
CA ASP A 573 -4.64 -1.40 45.34
C ASP A 573 -4.55 -1.28 43.80
N GLN A 574 -5.09 -0.20 43.25
CA GLN A 574 -5.07 0.05 41.81
C GLN A 574 -3.68 0.51 41.35
N TYR A 575 -2.98 1.31 42.17
CA TYR A 575 -1.58 1.66 41.90
C TYR A 575 -0.69 0.42 41.88
N CYS A 576 -0.88 -0.52 42.82
CA CYS A 576 -0.15 -1.79 42.85
C CYS A 576 -0.37 -2.59 41.56
N ARG A 577 -1.61 -2.70 41.10
CA ARG A 577 -1.99 -3.45 39.89
C ARG A 577 -1.25 -2.96 38.64
N TYR A 578 -1.26 -1.66 38.36
CA TYR A 578 -0.64 -1.13 37.13
C TYR A 578 0.89 -1.00 37.24
N THR A 579 1.42 -0.80 38.44
CA THR A 579 2.87 -0.82 38.67
C THR A 579 3.46 -2.22 38.42
N GLU A 580 2.72 -3.29 38.77
CA GLU A 580 3.12 -4.66 38.45
C GLU A 580 3.09 -4.95 36.94
N ILE A 581 2.09 -4.41 36.22
CA ILE A 581 2.05 -4.50 34.75
C ILE A 581 3.26 -3.80 34.11
N PHE A 582 3.64 -2.62 34.64
CA PHE A 582 4.85 -1.93 34.22
C PHE A 582 6.10 -2.80 34.43
N LYS A 583 6.25 -3.40 35.62
CA LYS A 583 7.36 -4.29 35.97
C LYS A 583 7.52 -5.44 34.97
N GLN A 584 6.40 -6.02 34.52
CA GLN A 584 6.41 -7.18 33.63
C GLN A 584 6.55 -6.86 32.14
N ARG A 585 6.15 -5.66 31.69
CA ARG A 585 5.99 -5.36 30.25
C ARG A 585 6.80 -4.16 29.75
N LEU A 586 7.12 -3.20 30.61
CA LEU A 586 7.69 -1.91 30.20
C LEU A 586 8.98 -1.56 30.94
N SER A 587 9.35 -2.28 32.00
CA SER A 587 10.60 -2.10 32.75
C SER A 587 11.86 -2.27 31.88
N ALA A 588 11.79 -3.14 30.86
CA ALA A 588 12.87 -3.35 29.89
C ALA A 588 13.03 -2.19 28.89
N VAL A 589 11.97 -1.40 28.68
CA VAL A 589 11.94 -0.23 27.77
C VAL A 589 12.23 1.06 28.53
N TRP A 590 11.71 1.20 29.76
CA TRP A 590 11.95 2.34 30.66
C TRP A 590 12.65 1.89 31.95
N PRO A 591 13.96 1.60 31.91
CA PRO A 591 14.70 1.01 33.04
C PRO A 591 15.09 2.04 34.13
N VAL A 592 14.14 2.87 34.54
CA VAL A 592 14.35 4.05 35.41
C VAL A 592 13.46 4.06 36.67
N VAL A 593 12.62 3.06 36.87
CA VAL A 593 11.74 2.94 38.05
C VAL A 593 11.97 1.61 38.74
N ASP A 594 12.31 1.65 40.03
CA ASP A 594 12.28 0.48 40.92
C ASP A 594 10.86 0.35 41.50
N CYS A 595 10.10 -0.60 40.95
CA CYS A 595 8.70 -0.84 41.34
C CYS A 595 8.57 -1.25 42.81
N ASP A 596 9.49 -2.07 43.31
CA ASP A 596 9.38 -2.62 44.66
C ASP A 596 9.67 -1.52 45.69
N ALA A 597 10.67 -0.68 45.42
CA ALA A 597 10.94 0.51 46.23
C ALA A 597 9.82 1.55 46.17
N LEU A 598 9.23 1.77 44.98
CA LEU A 598 8.12 2.71 44.79
C LEU A 598 6.87 2.28 45.57
N LEU A 599 6.48 1.00 45.47
CA LEU A 599 5.32 0.45 46.16
C LEU A 599 5.52 0.41 47.68
N LEU A 600 6.74 0.07 48.14
CA LEU A 600 7.08 0.09 49.56
C LEU A 600 6.94 1.51 50.15
N ARG A 601 7.44 2.52 49.44
CA ARG A 601 7.35 3.92 49.86
C ARG A 601 5.90 4.43 49.86
N LEU A 602 5.11 4.04 48.85
CA LEU A 602 3.68 4.34 48.75
C LEU A 602 2.87 3.75 49.92
N ALA A 603 3.22 2.53 50.36
CA ALA A 603 2.55 1.86 51.46
C ALA A 603 2.94 2.41 52.84
N GLN A 604 4.19 2.86 53.01
CA GLN A 604 4.73 3.32 54.30
C GLN A 604 4.44 4.80 54.60
N ARG A 605 4.33 5.66 53.57
CA ARG A 605 4.20 7.12 53.74
C ARG A 605 3.00 7.68 52.99
N GLN A 606 1.86 7.81 53.69
CA GLN A 606 0.62 8.32 53.08
C GLN A 606 0.69 9.81 52.68
N ASP A 607 1.54 10.60 53.36
CA ASP A 607 1.74 12.03 53.13
C ASP A 607 2.85 12.34 52.10
N ASP A 608 3.46 11.33 51.47
CA ASP A 608 4.50 11.52 50.46
C ASP A 608 3.87 11.84 49.09
N HIS A 609 3.47 13.10 48.91
CA HIS A 609 2.79 13.59 47.71
C HIS A 609 3.64 13.43 46.43
N GLU A 610 4.97 13.54 46.55
CA GLU A 610 5.91 13.36 45.43
C GLU A 610 5.88 11.91 44.91
N THR A 611 5.93 10.93 45.82
CA THR A 611 5.87 9.51 45.48
C THR A 611 4.51 9.14 44.87
N ARG A 612 3.41 9.68 45.42
CA ARG A 612 2.06 9.46 44.89
C ARG A 612 1.87 10.07 43.51
N SER A 613 2.46 11.23 43.27
CA SER A 613 2.43 11.88 41.95
C SER A 613 3.16 11.04 40.90
N LEU A 614 4.35 10.53 41.22
CA LEU A 614 5.11 9.63 40.33
C LEU A 614 4.34 8.34 40.04
N ALA A 615 3.81 7.68 41.07
CA ALA A 615 3.04 6.45 40.91
C ALA A 615 1.79 6.67 40.04
N ALA A 616 1.11 7.81 40.20
CA ALA A 616 -0.06 8.18 39.40
C ALA A 616 0.30 8.44 37.94
N ALA A 617 1.37 9.21 37.69
CA ALA A 617 1.87 9.48 36.34
C ALA A 617 2.29 8.19 35.62
N LEU A 618 3.00 7.30 36.32
CA LEU A 618 3.42 6.00 35.80
C LEU A 618 2.20 5.13 35.41
N CYS A 619 1.21 5.00 36.30
CA CYS A 619 0.00 4.21 36.02
C CYS A 619 -0.77 4.78 34.82
N ALA A 620 -0.92 6.10 34.73
CA ALA A 620 -1.55 6.77 33.58
C ALA A 620 -0.81 6.45 32.27
N ALA A 621 0.53 6.53 32.27
CA ALA A 621 1.37 6.22 31.12
C ALA A 621 1.28 4.75 30.70
N VAL A 622 1.26 3.81 31.65
CA VAL A 622 1.17 2.37 31.38
C VAL A 622 -0.14 2.00 30.71
N ILE A 623 -1.26 2.50 31.24
CA ILE A 623 -2.59 2.26 30.67
C ILE A 623 -2.68 2.87 29.25
N ALA A 624 -2.11 4.06 29.06
CA ALA A 624 -2.03 4.74 27.77
C ALA A 624 -1.18 4.01 26.74
N GLN A 625 0.05 3.67 27.10
CA GLN A 625 1.02 3.04 26.21
C GLN A 625 0.59 1.63 25.78
N LEU A 626 0.06 0.82 26.71
CA LEU A 626 -0.39 -0.54 26.41
C LEU A 626 -1.83 -0.61 25.89
N ARG A 627 -2.52 0.53 25.80
CA ARG A 627 -3.94 0.63 25.41
C ARG A 627 -4.82 -0.41 26.13
N LEU A 628 -4.64 -0.53 27.46
CA LEU A 628 -5.41 -1.48 28.27
C LEU A 628 -6.92 -1.17 28.15
N PRO A 629 -7.83 -2.15 28.34
CA PRO A 629 -9.27 -1.99 28.06
C PRO A 629 -9.94 -0.75 28.69
N GLU A 630 -9.45 -0.32 29.86
CA GLU A 630 -9.89 0.87 30.60
C GLU A 630 -9.48 2.20 29.92
N HIS A 631 -8.75 2.13 28.81
CA HIS A 631 -8.42 3.25 27.90
C HIS A 631 -9.57 3.57 26.93
N THR A 632 -10.48 2.63 26.68
CA THR A 632 -11.49 2.75 25.61
C THR A 632 -12.93 2.91 26.10
N GLU A 633 -13.31 2.34 27.25
CA GLU A 633 -14.63 2.55 27.88
C GLU A 633 -14.55 2.40 29.41
N PRO A 634 -15.23 3.25 30.22
CA PRO A 634 -15.29 3.09 31.67
C PRO A 634 -16.40 2.09 32.02
N LEU A 635 -16.09 0.80 32.00
CA LEU A 635 -16.94 -0.23 32.59
C LEU A 635 -16.27 -0.67 33.90
N ASP A 636 -16.66 -0.01 34.99
CA ASP A 636 -16.34 -0.31 36.39
C ASP A 636 -14.87 -0.21 36.86
N GLY A 637 -13.93 0.25 36.01
CA GLY A 637 -12.51 0.44 36.34
C GLY A 637 -12.04 1.89 36.31
N ILE A 638 -11.02 2.23 37.10
CA ILE A 638 -10.39 3.56 37.14
C ILE A 638 -9.67 3.83 35.82
N SER A 639 -10.01 4.94 35.15
CA SER A 639 -9.44 5.30 33.86
C SER A 639 -8.02 5.88 33.96
N SER A 640 -7.25 5.80 32.87
CA SER A 640 -5.93 6.46 32.78
C SER A 640 -6.01 7.97 33.03
N HIS A 641 -7.10 8.61 32.62
CA HIS A 641 -7.37 10.02 32.89
C HIS A 641 -7.51 10.32 34.38
N ARG A 642 -8.08 9.39 35.16
CA ARG A 642 -8.19 9.55 36.61
C ARG A 642 -6.82 9.56 37.28
N PHE A 643 -5.93 8.66 36.88
CA PHE A 643 -4.54 8.64 37.34
C PHE A 643 -3.77 9.91 36.93
N ALA A 644 -3.96 10.40 35.71
CA ALA A 644 -3.33 11.66 35.28
C ALA A 644 -3.82 12.86 36.12
N LEU A 645 -5.11 12.92 36.44
CA LEU A 645 -5.65 13.96 37.34
C LEU A 645 -5.10 13.85 38.76
N ASP A 646 -4.96 12.64 39.31
CA ASP A 646 -4.34 12.42 40.62
C ASP A 646 -2.86 12.86 40.61
N ALA A 647 -2.12 12.55 39.53
CA ALA A 647 -0.73 12.98 39.38
C ALA A 647 -0.59 14.50 39.41
N GLU A 648 -1.37 15.21 38.60
CA GLU A 648 -1.41 16.68 38.55
C GLU A 648 -1.85 17.29 39.88
N HIS A 649 -2.85 16.70 40.53
CA HIS A 649 -3.31 17.14 41.84
C HIS A 649 -2.21 17.02 42.90
N PHE A 650 -1.55 15.86 43.01
CA PHE A 650 -0.48 15.68 43.98
C PHE A 650 0.70 16.63 43.73
N ARG A 651 0.99 17.01 42.47
CA ARG A 651 1.98 18.06 42.15
C ARG A 651 1.60 19.43 42.71
N THR A 652 0.32 19.73 42.92
CA THR A 652 -0.09 21.01 43.52
C THR A 652 0.08 21.06 45.04
N LEU A 653 0.32 19.92 45.69
CA LEU A 653 0.43 19.82 47.14
C LEU A 653 1.87 19.99 47.66
N PHE A 654 2.86 20.11 46.77
CA PHE A 654 4.25 20.38 47.12
C PHE A 654 4.93 21.23 46.06
N ASP A 655 6.02 21.93 46.41
CA ASP A 655 6.73 22.83 45.50
C ASP A 655 7.73 22.06 44.60
N TYR A 656 7.19 21.28 43.67
CA TYR A 656 8.00 20.45 42.78
C TYR A 656 8.91 21.25 41.83
N ARG A 657 8.64 22.55 41.64
CA ARG A 657 9.42 23.41 40.72
C ARG A 657 10.71 23.90 41.36
N GLU A 658 10.71 24.09 42.67
CA GLU A 658 11.90 24.43 43.45
C GLU A 658 12.66 23.15 43.91
N SER A 659 11.98 22.02 44.08
CA SER A 659 12.60 20.74 44.45
C SER A 659 12.95 19.88 43.21
N LEU A 660 14.15 20.09 42.66
CA LEU A 660 14.64 19.32 41.51
C LEU A 660 15.10 17.91 41.96
N THR A 661 14.27 16.89 41.70
CA THR A 661 14.52 15.49 42.10
C THR A 661 14.33 14.55 40.92
N ILE A 662 14.83 13.32 41.05
CA ILE A 662 14.58 12.26 40.06
C ILE A 662 13.06 12.01 39.89
N PHE A 663 12.29 12.14 40.98
CA PHE A 663 10.85 11.88 40.95
C PHE A 663 10.09 12.98 40.20
N SER A 664 10.49 14.25 40.34
CA SER A 664 9.89 15.33 39.56
C SER A 664 10.20 15.23 38.07
N VAL A 665 11.44 14.85 37.69
CA VAL A 665 11.81 14.53 36.30
C VAL A 665 10.92 13.42 35.73
N LEU A 666 10.84 12.28 36.44
CA LEU A 666 10.09 11.10 36.00
C LEU A 666 8.58 11.35 35.93
N THR A 667 8.04 12.11 36.88
CA THR A 667 6.61 12.46 36.87
C THR A 667 6.25 13.27 35.62
N SER A 668 7.05 14.29 35.27
CA SER A 668 6.84 15.06 34.04
C SER A 668 7.04 14.21 32.79
N PHE A 669 8.00 13.28 32.80
CA PHE A 669 8.25 12.34 31.71
C PHE A 669 7.06 11.38 31.46
N PHE A 670 6.51 10.76 32.51
CA PHE A 670 5.38 9.85 32.36
C PHE A 670 4.08 10.59 32.01
N LEU A 671 3.86 11.81 32.52
CA LEU A 671 2.75 12.66 32.06
C LEU A 671 2.91 13.04 30.58
N HIS A 672 4.12 13.32 30.12
CA HIS A 672 4.40 13.49 28.68
C HIS A 672 3.95 12.27 27.88
N ILE A 673 4.35 11.05 28.27
CA ILE A 673 3.94 9.80 27.58
C ILE A 673 2.42 9.65 27.55
N TYR A 674 1.74 9.92 28.68
CA TYR A 674 0.28 9.88 28.76
C TYR A 674 -0.37 10.87 27.77
N TYR A 675 0.07 12.13 27.77
CA TYR A 675 -0.51 13.15 26.90
C TYR A 675 -0.16 12.98 25.42
N ALA A 676 1.00 12.39 25.11
CA ALA A 676 1.38 12.02 23.75
C ALA A 676 0.44 10.92 23.21
N ASN A 677 0.20 9.86 24.00
CA ASN A 677 -0.70 8.77 23.62
C ASN A 677 -2.17 9.18 23.52
N THR A 678 -2.60 10.20 24.29
CA THR A 678 -3.95 10.78 24.22
C THR A 678 -4.08 11.93 23.21
N GLN A 679 -3.09 12.11 22.32
CA GLN A 679 -3.10 13.11 21.24
C GLN A 679 -3.14 14.59 21.69
N LYS A 680 -2.76 14.89 22.94
CA LYS A 680 -2.59 16.27 23.45
C LYS A 680 -1.15 16.74 23.27
N LEU A 681 -0.69 16.81 22.02
CA LEU A 681 0.72 17.01 21.64
C LEU A 681 1.35 18.28 22.22
N ARG A 682 0.61 19.39 22.36
CA ARG A 682 1.13 20.63 22.96
C ARG A 682 1.47 20.45 24.44
N THR A 683 0.56 19.85 25.21
CA THR A 683 0.77 19.55 26.62
C THR A 683 1.91 18.54 26.80
N ALA A 684 1.93 17.50 25.96
CA ALA A 684 3.00 16.51 25.96
C ALA A 684 4.37 17.18 25.71
N GLY A 685 4.48 18.07 24.72
CA GLY A 685 5.72 18.78 24.43
C GLY A 685 6.20 19.66 25.59
N LEU A 686 5.29 20.39 26.25
CA LEU A 686 5.64 21.21 27.42
C LEU A 686 6.14 20.38 28.59
N LEU A 687 5.50 19.25 28.89
CA LEU A 687 5.92 18.34 29.96
C LEU A 687 7.27 17.66 29.67
N LEU A 688 7.55 17.35 28.39
CA LEU A 688 8.86 16.85 27.99
C LEU A 688 9.95 17.91 28.21
N ARG A 689 9.67 19.17 27.85
CA ARG A 689 10.58 20.29 28.09
C ARG A 689 10.80 20.55 29.57
N GLU A 690 9.75 20.44 30.37
CA GLU A 690 9.85 20.54 31.83
C GLU A 690 10.75 19.45 32.39
N SER A 691 10.55 18.18 31.98
CA SER A 691 11.40 17.05 32.39
C SER A 691 12.88 17.25 32.01
N VAL A 692 13.15 17.70 30.77
CA VAL A 692 14.50 18.06 30.30
C VAL A 692 15.10 19.21 31.11
N SER A 693 14.31 20.24 31.41
CA SER A 693 14.77 21.41 32.19
C SER A 693 15.13 21.03 33.62
N ILE A 694 14.33 20.18 34.28
CA ILE A 694 14.62 19.67 35.62
C ILE A 694 15.90 18.82 35.59
N ALA A 695 16.07 17.96 34.58
CA ALA A 695 17.28 17.14 34.42
C ALA A 695 18.56 17.98 34.23
N GLN A 696 18.49 19.06 33.45
CA GLN A 696 19.59 20.03 33.30
C GLN A 696 19.84 20.84 34.58
N GLY A 697 18.79 21.20 35.31
CA GLY A 697 18.93 21.83 36.64
C GLY A 697 19.65 20.93 37.65
N MET A 698 19.47 19.61 37.53
CA MET A 698 20.23 18.58 38.26
C MET A 698 21.62 18.30 37.69
N ARG A 699 22.02 19.01 36.61
CA ARG A 699 23.29 18.87 35.87
C ARG A 699 23.54 17.48 35.28
N LEU A 700 22.50 16.73 34.95
CA LEU A 700 22.64 15.38 34.38
C LEU A 700 23.28 15.39 32.98
N ASP A 701 23.30 16.54 32.31
CA ASP A 701 23.98 16.77 31.04
C ASP A 701 25.50 16.99 31.18
N GLN A 702 26.04 17.04 32.40
CA GLN A 702 27.45 17.28 32.67
C GLN A 702 28.13 16.02 33.23
N PRO A 703 29.28 15.58 32.67
CA PRO A 703 30.04 14.43 33.20
C PRO A 703 30.40 14.57 34.69
N ALA A 704 30.63 15.81 35.16
CA ALA A 704 30.95 16.12 36.54
C ALA A 704 29.85 15.73 37.55
N ALA A 705 28.59 15.61 37.13
CA ALA A 705 27.50 15.21 38.02
C ALA A 705 27.57 13.73 38.43
N TYR A 706 28.40 12.93 37.76
CA TYR A 706 28.50 11.48 37.97
C TYR A 706 29.73 11.03 38.76
N SER A 707 30.73 11.89 38.93
CA SER A 707 32.07 11.52 39.45
C SER A 707 32.10 11.13 40.94
N ASN A 708 31.07 11.49 41.71
CA ASN A 708 31.02 11.29 43.18
C ASN A 708 29.76 10.55 43.67
N LEU A 709 29.08 9.82 42.80
CA LEU A 709 27.85 9.10 43.15
C LEU A 709 28.10 7.62 43.41
N ALA A 710 27.31 7.04 44.31
CA ALA A 710 27.27 5.59 44.49
C ALA A 710 26.88 4.91 43.16
N ARG A 711 27.43 3.71 42.89
CA ARG A 711 27.28 3.01 41.60
C ARG A 711 25.81 2.89 41.14
N VAL A 712 24.91 2.49 42.05
CA VAL A 712 23.48 2.33 41.76
C VAL A 712 22.83 3.66 41.36
N GLU A 713 23.15 4.72 42.10
CA GLU A 713 22.61 6.06 41.84
C GLU A 713 23.16 6.66 40.54
N ARG A 714 24.46 6.46 40.26
CA ARG A 714 25.09 6.85 39.00
C ARG A 714 24.39 6.18 37.81
N MET A 715 24.14 4.88 37.89
CA MET A 715 23.47 4.12 36.83
C MET A 715 22.03 4.59 36.60
N LEU A 716 21.27 4.84 37.66
CA LEU A 716 19.90 5.36 37.56
C LEU A 716 19.87 6.72 36.85
N ARG A 717 20.76 7.64 37.23
CA ARG A 717 20.85 8.98 36.62
C ARG A 717 21.31 8.93 35.17
N LEU A 718 22.22 8.02 34.81
CA LEU A 718 22.63 7.81 33.42
C LEU A 718 21.48 7.25 32.57
N ARG A 719 20.74 6.26 33.09
CA ARG A 719 19.56 5.72 32.39
C ARG A 719 18.48 6.79 32.19
N LEU A 720 18.25 7.62 33.20
CA LEU A 720 17.32 8.74 33.11
C LEU A 720 17.71 9.75 32.02
N PHE A 721 18.97 10.20 32.02
CA PHE A 721 19.47 11.14 31.02
C PHE A 721 19.29 10.60 29.60
N TRP A 722 19.74 9.36 29.36
CA TRP A 722 19.68 8.76 28.04
C TRP A 722 18.26 8.42 27.59
N LEU A 723 17.35 8.12 28.53
CA LEU A 723 15.94 7.93 28.23
C LEU A 723 15.32 9.24 27.74
N LEU A 724 15.60 10.36 28.42
CA LEU A 724 15.17 11.69 27.99
C LEU A 724 15.79 12.08 26.64
N PHE A 725 17.07 11.77 26.43
CA PHE A 725 17.77 12.04 25.17
C PHE A 725 17.09 11.37 23.97
N VAL A 726 16.72 10.09 24.13
CA VAL A 726 16.01 9.31 23.10
C VAL A 726 14.59 9.85 22.91
N SER A 727 13.81 9.98 23.99
CA SER A 727 12.41 10.42 23.89
C SER A 727 12.27 11.85 23.36
N GLU A 728 13.19 12.76 23.71
CA GLU A 728 13.23 14.11 23.16
C GLU A 728 13.44 14.09 21.65
N ARG A 729 14.41 13.32 21.15
CA ARG A 729 14.70 13.23 19.72
C ARG A 729 13.55 12.59 18.95
N THR A 730 12.96 11.53 19.47
CA THR A 730 11.78 10.90 18.86
C THR A 730 10.65 11.89 18.75
N PHE A 731 10.27 12.53 19.86
CA PHE A 731 9.15 13.48 19.88
C PHE A 731 9.43 14.71 19.00
N CYS A 732 10.66 15.24 19.02
CA CYS A 732 11.06 16.38 18.21
C CYS A 732 11.06 16.06 16.72
N ALA A 733 11.55 14.89 16.30
CA ALA A 733 11.53 14.48 14.91
C ALA A 733 10.11 14.28 14.38
N GLU A 734 9.21 13.67 15.17
CA GLU A 734 7.81 13.47 14.79
C GLU A 734 7.03 14.79 14.69
N ASN A 735 7.30 15.73 15.60
CA ASN A 735 6.54 16.98 15.73
C ASN A 735 7.25 18.21 15.13
N ARG A 736 8.37 18.02 14.43
CA ARG A 736 9.17 19.09 13.78
C ARG A 736 9.63 20.17 14.78
N LEU A 737 10.16 19.74 15.92
CA LEU A 737 10.74 20.59 16.96
C LEU A 737 12.26 20.37 17.05
N GLN A 738 12.98 21.29 17.72
CA GLN A 738 14.43 21.16 17.89
C GLN A 738 14.79 20.41 19.19
N PRO A 739 15.67 19.39 19.16
CA PRO A 739 16.17 18.76 20.39
C PRO A 739 17.13 19.69 21.15
N LEU A 740 17.12 19.65 22.48
CA LEU A 740 17.98 20.45 23.37
C LEU A 740 19.14 19.64 23.97
N LEU A 741 18.95 18.36 24.25
CA LEU A 741 19.98 17.53 24.88
C LEU A 741 21.09 17.15 23.89
N ALA A 742 22.34 17.38 24.27
CA ALA A 742 23.53 16.91 23.55
C ALA A 742 23.98 15.54 24.10
N PRO A 743 24.63 14.68 23.29
CA PRO A 743 25.16 13.41 23.80
C PRO A 743 26.33 13.66 24.77
N ILE A 744 26.47 12.78 25.77
CA ILE A 744 27.61 12.76 26.71
C ILE A 744 28.45 11.50 26.49
N ASP A 745 29.71 11.50 26.93
CA ASP A 745 30.62 10.34 26.75
C ASP A 745 30.33 9.17 27.71
N GLU A 746 29.54 9.41 28.76
CA GLU A 746 29.21 8.43 29.80
C GLU A 746 27.98 7.58 29.42
N LEU A 747 28.17 6.27 29.20
CA LEU A 747 27.10 5.32 28.91
C LEU A 747 26.77 4.43 30.13
N PRO A 748 25.53 3.94 30.28
CA PRO A 748 25.20 2.91 31.26
C PRO A 748 26.02 1.63 31.04
N ILE A 749 26.62 1.06 32.09
CA ILE A 749 27.44 -0.16 32.01
C ILE A 749 26.54 -1.41 32.17
N GLU A 750 26.80 -2.48 31.42
CA GLU A 750 26.14 -3.78 31.58
C GLU A 750 26.62 -4.48 32.87
N GLU A 751 25.70 -5.00 33.70
CA GLU A 751 26.08 -5.79 34.88
C GLU A 751 26.42 -7.23 34.47
N GLU A 752 27.66 -7.65 34.70
CA GLU A 752 28.03 -9.08 34.74
C GLU A 752 27.58 -9.68 36.08
N GLY A 753 26.64 -10.63 36.05
CA GLY A 753 26.40 -11.53 37.20
C GLY A 753 24.97 -11.65 37.76
N ALA A 754 23.96 -10.97 37.23
CA ALA A 754 22.56 -11.23 37.61
C ALA A 754 21.89 -12.17 36.61
N ASN A 755 21.71 -13.45 37.01
CA ASN A 755 20.92 -14.52 36.39
C ASN A 755 20.36 -14.31 34.97
N ALA A 756 20.87 -15.14 34.05
CA ALA A 756 20.48 -15.52 32.68
C ALA A 756 19.03 -15.32 32.15
N SER A 757 18.34 -14.23 32.45
CA SER A 757 17.08 -13.83 31.82
C SER A 757 17.00 -12.30 31.70
N GLY A 758 17.36 -11.77 30.52
CA GLY A 758 17.08 -10.39 30.11
C GLY A 758 17.79 -9.31 30.93
N ASN A 759 19.04 -9.00 30.59
CA ASN A 759 19.70 -7.79 31.10
C ASN A 759 18.98 -6.56 30.49
N PRO A 760 18.25 -5.72 31.27
CA PRO A 760 17.41 -4.64 30.71
C PRO A 760 18.19 -3.58 29.91
N SER A 761 19.52 -3.56 30.05
CA SER A 761 20.40 -2.54 29.49
C SER A 761 20.84 -2.81 28.05
N SER A 762 20.90 -4.05 27.57
CA SER A 762 21.50 -4.33 26.25
C SER A 762 20.69 -3.70 25.10
N GLY A 763 19.36 -3.86 25.14
CA GLY A 763 18.45 -3.23 24.17
C GLY A 763 18.44 -1.70 24.28
N PHE A 764 18.40 -1.19 25.51
CA PHE A 764 18.44 0.26 25.77
C PHE A 764 19.75 0.91 25.29
N LEU A 765 20.90 0.25 25.49
CA LEU A 765 22.20 0.71 24.99
C LEU A 765 22.26 0.73 23.46
N ARG A 766 21.68 -0.27 22.80
CA ARG A 766 21.58 -0.25 21.32
C ARG A 766 20.67 0.86 20.82
N LEU A 767 19.59 1.15 21.54
CA LEU A 767 18.71 2.28 21.22
C LEU A 767 19.46 3.61 21.33
N ILE A 768 20.24 3.81 22.41
CA ILE A 768 21.11 4.98 22.56
C ILE A 768 22.08 5.11 21.38
N GLN A 769 22.74 4.02 20.96
CA GLN A 769 23.67 4.04 19.84
C GLN A 769 23.03 4.45 18.51
N LEU A 770 21.76 4.09 18.28
CA LEU A 770 21.01 4.53 17.09
C LEU A 770 20.78 6.06 17.11
N PHE A 771 20.42 6.61 18.27
CA PHE A 771 20.07 8.03 18.43
C PHE A 771 21.28 8.97 18.61
N ILE A 772 22.42 8.50 19.13
CA ILE A 772 23.66 9.31 19.22
C ILE A 772 24.07 9.81 17.82
N ARG A 773 23.93 8.96 16.81
CA ARG A 773 24.31 9.26 15.42
C ARG A 773 23.25 10.04 14.64
N LEU A 774 22.04 10.19 15.19
CA LEU A 774 21.01 11.07 14.64
C LEU A 774 21.33 12.51 15.06
N GLU A 775 22.26 13.15 14.32
CA GLU A 775 22.68 14.52 14.60
C GLU A 775 21.50 15.50 14.55
N ARG A 776 21.60 16.57 15.34
CA ARG A 776 20.62 17.67 15.41
C ARG A 776 20.27 18.23 14.02
N ASN A 777 21.24 18.31 13.12
CA ASN A 777 21.08 18.82 11.76
C ASN A 777 20.09 18.00 10.89
N PHE A 778 19.98 16.68 11.12
CA PHE A 778 19.03 15.83 10.40
C PHE A 778 17.58 16.11 10.84
N ILE A 779 17.38 16.34 12.14
CA ILE A 779 16.07 16.66 12.72
C ILE A 779 15.67 18.11 12.36
N GLU A 780 16.63 19.03 12.28
CA GLU A 780 16.38 20.43 11.90
C GLU A 780 15.95 20.58 10.43
N ALA A 781 16.57 19.85 9.51
CA ALA A 781 16.24 19.92 8.09
C ALA A 781 14.84 19.36 7.76
N SER A 782 14.30 18.45 8.58
CA SER A 782 12.90 18.00 8.45
C SER A 782 11.90 18.99 9.05
N ALA A 783 12.35 19.95 9.87
CA ALA A 783 11.49 20.78 10.70
C ALA A 783 10.96 22.07 10.02
N GLN A 784 11.75 22.87 9.28
CA GLN A 784 11.31 23.90 8.28
C GLN A 784 12.41 24.92 7.85
N THR A 785 12.30 25.39 6.58
CA THR A 785 12.75 26.69 5.99
C THR A 785 14.12 27.28 6.39
N VAL A 786 15.21 26.55 6.16
CA VAL A 786 16.56 27.15 6.09
C VAL A 786 17.00 27.18 4.61
N PRO A 787 17.55 28.30 4.09
CA PRO A 787 18.00 28.38 2.70
C PRO A 787 19.03 27.28 2.38
N ALA A 788 18.91 26.72 1.16
CA ALA A 788 19.63 25.54 0.65
C ALA A 788 21.17 25.61 0.67
N GLN A 789 21.77 26.71 1.12
CA GLN A 789 23.21 26.92 1.15
C GLN A 789 23.89 26.44 2.45
N LEU A 790 23.14 26.14 3.51
CA LEU A 790 23.71 25.68 4.80
C LEU A 790 23.57 24.17 5.08
N HIS A 791 22.92 23.41 4.19
CA HIS A 791 22.76 21.97 4.35
C HIS A 791 23.48 21.20 3.26
N ILE A 792 24.80 21.06 3.41
CA ILE A 792 25.52 19.94 2.82
C ILE A 792 26.03 19.12 4.00
N VAL A 793 25.19 18.24 4.53
CA VAL A 793 25.75 17.07 5.21
C VAL A 793 26.47 16.29 4.12
N GLU A 794 27.79 16.13 4.26
CA GLU A 794 28.63 15.42 3.28
C GLU A 794 27.97 14.08 2.94
N ARG A 795 27.77 13.81 1.63
CA ARG A 795 27.16 12.55 1.14
C ARG A 795 27.82 11.30 1.75
N GLU A 796 29.09 11.43 2.12
CA GLU A 796 29.88 10.41 2.80
C GLU A 796 29.34 10.07 4.20
N LYS A 797 28.95 11.07 5.01
CA LYS A 797 28.32 10.85 6.33
C LYS A 797 26.95 10.17 6.19
N MET A 798 26.17 10.54 5.17
CA MET A 798 24.88 9.87 4.88
C MET A 798 25.08 8.40 4.49
N SER A 799 26.09 8.12 3.67
CA SER A 799 26.44 6.75 3.29
C SER A 799 26.88 5.92 4.50
N GLN A 800 27.73 6.48 5.37
CA GLN A 800 28.16 5.82 6.61
C GLN A 800 27.02 5.54 7.58
N TYR A 801 26.04 6.45 7.67
CA TYR A 801 24.89 6.23 8.53
C TYR A 801 23.91 5.20 7.94
N GLN A 802 23.72 5.22 6.62
CA GLN A 802 22.92 4.22 5.90
C GLN A 802 23.55 2.82 6.00
N SER A 803 24.88 2.70 5.93
CA SER A 803 25.58 1.42 6.13
C SER A 803 25.46 0.94 7.58
N PHE A 804 25.51 1.84 8.57
CA PHE A 804 25.31 1.46 9.97
C PHE A 804 23.91 0.92 10.26
N LEU A 805 22.87 1.49 9.65
CA LEU A 805 21.50 0.99 9.77
C LEU A 805 21.28 -0.36 9.05
N ASN A 806 22.25 -0.81 8.26
CA ASN A 806 22.26 -2.11 7.60
C ASN A 806 23.12 -3.16 8.32
N LEU A 807 23.94 -2.79 9.31
CA LEU A 807 24.69 -3.76 10.11
C LEU A 807 23.74 -4.51 11.06
N ASP A 808 23.95 -5.82 11.17
CA ASP A 808 23.06 -6.76 11.88
C ASP A 808 22.82 -6.35 13.34
N VAL A 809 21.61 -5.84 13.60
CA VAL A 809 21.05 -5.68 14.95
C VAL A 809 20.51 -7.02 15.48
N ASP A 810 20.64 -8.09 14.69
CA ASP A 810 19.84 -9.31 14.82
C ASP A 810 20.50 -10.44 15.65
N ASN A 811 21.70 -10.25 16.22
CA ASN A 811 22.44 -11.30 16.94
C ASN A 811 22.67 -11.05 18.45
N GLY A 812 21.83 -10.25 19.11
CA GLY A 812 21.92 -10.00 20.56
C GLY A 812 20.85 -10.77 21.38
N PRO A 813 21.12 -11.11 22.66
CA PRO A 813 20.13 -11.74 23.54
C PRO A 813 19.13 -10.69 24.06
N PHE A 814 18.18 -10.31 23.20
CA PHE A 814 17.13 -9.32 23.52
C PHE A 814 15.82 -10.00 23.91
N ASP A 815 15.06 -9.39 24.82
CA ASP A 815 13.66 -9.75 25.02
C ASP A 815 12.80 -9.30 23.82
N GLU A 816 11.66 -9.94 23.59
CA GLU A 816 10.78 -9.70 22.44
C GLU A 816 10.38 -8.22 22.33
N ALA A 817 10.09 -7.58 23.46
CA ALA A 817 9.75 -6.15 23.51
C ALA A 817 10.92 -5.25 23.08
N GLN A 818 12.16 -5.56 23.52
CA GLN A 818 13.35 -4.81 23.16
C GLN A 818 13.70 -4.99 21.67
N TRP A 819 13.54 -6.20 21.16
CA TRP A 819 13.77 -6.50 19.74
C TRP A 819 12.80 -5.73 18.84
N VAL A 820 11.50 -5.73 19.18
CA VAL A 820 10.48 -4.97 18.43
C VAL A 820 10.78 -3.48 18.47
N ASP A 821 11.10 -2.92 19.65
CA ASP A 821 11.42 -1.50 19.81
C ASP A 821 12.63 -1.07 18.97
N LEU A 822 13.72 -1.86 19.01
CA LEU A 822 14.92 -1.63 18.19
C LEU A 822 14.64 -1.74 16.70
N PHE A 823 13.92 -2.78 16.27
CA PHE A 823 13.63 -3.01 14.86
C PHE A 823 12.77 -1.87 14.29
N VAL A 824 11.67 -1.52 14.98
CA VAL A 824 10.75 -0.46 14.54
C VAL A 824 11.48 0.89 14.51
N THR A 825 12.23 1.22 15.56
CA THR A 825 13.01 2.47 15.62
C THR A 825 14.03 2.53 14.48
N ARG A 826 14.74 1.43 14.18
CA ARG A 826 15.69 1.37 13.05
C ARG A 826 15.01 1.67 11.71
N GLN A 827 13.85 1.07 11.44
CA GLN A 827 13.13 1.32 10.18
C GLN A 827 12.57 2.74 10.10
N TRP A 828 12.12 3.29 11.22
CA TRP A 828 11.67 4.69 11.29
C TRP A 828 12.82 5.66 11.00
N ILE A 829 14.00 5.48 11.62
CA ILE A 829 15.19 6.30 11.34
C ILE A 829 15.61 6.20 9.86
N ARG A 830 15.55 5.00 9.25
CA ARG A 830 15.79 4.84 7.80
C ARG A 830 14.82 5.70 7.00
N THR A 831 13.54 5.69 7.34
CA THR A 831 12.51 6.48 6.64
C THR A 831 12.80 7.99 6.74
N LEU A 832 13.20 8.48 7.91
CA LEU A 832 13.62 9.87 8.10
C LEU A 832 14.82 10.25 7.22
N LEU A 833 15.81 9.35 7.08
CA LEU A 833 16.96 9.59 6.20
C LEU A 833 16.58 9.62 4.72
N TRP A 834 15.63 8.76 4.30
CA TRP A 834 15.09 8.80 2.96
C TRP A 834 14.37 10.13 2.68
N GLU A 835 13.55 10.61 3.61
CA GLU A 835 12.89 11.92 3.50
C GLU A 835 13.89 13.09 3.43
N TYR A 836 14.95 13.05 4.26
CA TYR A 836 16.04 14.02 4.18
C TYR A 836 16.81 13.94 2.85
N SER A 837 17.08 12.74 2.35
CA SER A 837 17.77 12.53 1.06
C SER A 837 16.93 13.08 -0.10
N LEU A 838 15.61 12.88 -0.08
CA LEU A 838 14.70 13.37 -1.11
C LEU A 838 14.54 14.90 -1.08
N SER A 839 14.64 15.53 0.10
CA SER A 839 14.51 16.98 0.25
C SER A 839 15.81 17.75 -0.01
N SER A 840 16.97 17.14 0.25
CA SER A 840 18.30 17.71 -0.03
C SER A 840 18.81 17.43 -1.45
N ALA A 841 18.32 16.39 -2.12
CA ALA A 841 18.71 16.08 -3.49
C ALA A 841 17.98 16.98 -4.50
N SER A 842 18.69 18.01 -4.97
CA SER A 842 18.49 18.47 -6.36
C SER A 842 18.81 17.27 -7.27
N PHE A 843 17.78 16.55 -7.73
CA PHE A 843 17.89 15.55 -8.79
C PHE A 843 18.23 16.24 -10.11
N SER A 844 19.49 16.66 -10.24
CA SER A 844 20.11 16.87 -11.53
C SER A 844 20.86 15.58 -11.88
N PRO A 845 20.63 14.96 -13.05
CA PRO A 845 21.48 13.90 -13.54
C PRO A 845 22.79 14.54 -14.00
N ALA A 846 23.65 14.92 -13.05
CA ALA A 846 25.04 15.13 -13.36
C ALA A 846 25.59 13.74 -13.70
N MET A 847 25.78 13.48 -15.01
CA MET A 847 26.54 12.31 -15.44
C MET A 847 27.85 12.30 -14.65
N PRO A 848 28.23 11.18 -14.02
CA PRO A 848 29.52 11.09 -13.36
C PRO A 848 30.61 11.42 -14.40
N PRO A 849 31.70 12.10 -14.00
CA PRO A 849 32.77 12.45 -14.91
C PRO A 849 33.25 11.19 -15.64
N LYS A 850 33.43 11.31 -16.96
CA LYS A 850 33.78 10.19 -17.85
C LYS A 850 35.11 9.57 -17.40
N LEU A 851 35.03 8.40 -16.79
CA LEU A 851 36.21 7.62 -16.38
C LEU A 851 36.96 7.19 -17.64
N THR A 852 38.24 7.50 -17.72
CA THR A 852 39.10 7.10 -18.84
C THR A 852 40.05 6.01 -18.36
N PRO A 853 39.98 4.78 -18.93
CA PRO A 853 40.88 3.71 -18.54
C PRO A 853 42.31 4.00 -19.04
N THR A 854 43.28 3.34 -18.41
CA THR A 854 44.70 3.41 -18.78
C THR A 854 44.89 3.01 -20.25
N PRO A 855 45.61 3.79 -21.08
CA PRO A 855 45.80 3.44 -22.49
C PRO A 855 46.39 2.04 -22.69
N LEU A 856 45.94 1.31 -23.70
CA LEU A 856 46.39 -0.07 -23.99
C LEU A 856 47.91 -0.19 -24.16
N SER A 857 48.57 0.85 -24.69
CA SER A 857 50.04 0.89 -24.84
C SER A 857 50.80 0.92 -23.50
N SER A 858 50.13 1.34 -22.43
CA SER A 858 50.67 1.43 -21.06
C SER A 858 50.09 0.39 -20.10
N LEU A 859 49.09 -0.38 -20.53
CA LEU A 859 48.43 -1.36 -19.70
C LEU A 859 49.32 -2.59 -19.49
N ARG A 860 49.63 -2.91 -18.23
CA ARG A 860 50.29 -4.17 -17.87
C ARG A 860 49.23 -5.24 -17.63
N VAL A 861 49.39 -6.40 -18.26
CA VAL A 861 48.47 -7.54 -18.14
C VAL A 861 49.24 -8.79 -17.72
N SER A 862 48.81 -9.43 -16.63
CA SER A 862 49.28 -10.76 -16.26
C SER A 862 48.29 -11.82 -16.73
N ARG A 863 48.79 -12.93 -17.27
CA ARG A 863 48.00 -14.07 -17.73
C ARG A 863 48.39 -15.31 -16.92
N HIS A 864 47.39 -16.02 -16.38
CA HIS A 864 47.63 -17.18 -15.54
C HIS A 864 46.80 -18.37 -16.00
N ALA A 865 47.48 -19.44 -16.42
CA ALA A 865 46.86 -20.75 -16.61
C ALA A 865 46.93 -21.51 -15.29
N ILE A 866 45.78 -21.95 -14.78
CA ILE A 866 45.64 -22.59 -13.49
C ILE A 866 45.15 -24.03 -13.72
N PRO A 867 45.94 -25.06 -13.34
CA PRO A 867 45.55 -26.45 -13.56
C PRO A 867 44.29 -26.82 -12.75
N PRO A 868 43.50 -27.80 -13.22
CA PRO A 868 42.37 -28.30 -12.45
C PRO A 868 42.89 -28.97 -11.18
N HIS A 869 42.15 -28.84 -10.08
CA HIS A 869 42.51 -29.47 -8.81
C HIS A 869 41.26 -29.91 -8.06
N ASN A 870 41.28 -31.14 -7.56
CA ASN A 870 40.10 -31.81 -7.02
C ASN A 870 38.92 -31.75 -8.01
N LEU A 871 37.77 -31.20 -7.59
CA LEU A 871 36.58 -31.01 -8.43
C LEU A 871 36.43 -29.56 -8.93
N ILE A 872 37.49 -28.74 -8.81
CA ILE A 872 37.51 -27.37 -9.34
C ILE A 872 38.22 -27.37 -10.70
N PRO A 873 37.52 -27.06 -11.79
CA PRO A 873 38.07 -27.19 -13.14
C PRO A 873 39.10 -26.12 -13.51
N ASN A 874 39.06 -24.94 -12.88
CA ASN A 874 39.94 -23.81 -13.17
C ASN A 874 39.99 -23.46 -14.68
N THR A 875 41.15 -23.15 -15.24
CA THR A 875 41.27 -22.71 -16.64
C THR A 875 41.30 -23.89 -17.64
N SER A 876 41.15 -25.13 -17.17
CA SER A 876 41.46 -26.32 -17.96
C SER A 876 40.41 -26.69 -19.02
N ILE A 877 39.17 -26.25 -18.86
CA ILE A 877 38.07 -26.64 -19.75
C ILE A 877 38.14 -25.89 -21.08
N GLN A 878 38.23 -24.57 -21.01
CA GLN A 878 38.24 -23.71 -22.21
C GLN A 878 39.66 -23.25 -22.60
N ASN A 879 40.68 -23.59 -21.79
CA ASN A 879 42.05 -23.13 -21.93
C ASN A 879 42.20 -21.60 -21.98
N LYS A 880 41.25 -20.87 -21.38
CA LYS A 880 41.31 -19.42 -21.23
C LYS A 880 42.01 -19.08 -19.90
N PRO A 881 43.10 -18.29 -19.89
CA PRO A 881 43.79 -17.85 -18.69
C PRO A 881 42.94 -16.87 -17.88
N LEU A 882 43.19 -16.85 -16.56
CA LEU A 882 42.84 -15.71 -15.72
C LEU A 882 43.65 -14.49 -16.16
N LEU A 883 42.99 -13.37 -16.40
CA LEU A 883 43.63 -12.11 -16.78
C LEU A 883 43.58 -11.11 -15.63
N HIS A 884 44.70 -10.46 -15.35
CA HIS A 884 44.81 -9.39 -14.36
C HIS A 884 45.36 -8.13 -15.03
N TYR A 885 44.51 -7.11 -15.13
CA TYR A 885 44.83 -5.80 -15.69
C TYR A 885 45.27 -4.90 -14.53
N HIS A 886 46.55 -4.57 -14.52
CA HIS A 886 47.15 -3.78 -13.45
C HIS A 886 46.84 -2.30 -13.67
N ALA A 887 46.28 -1.64 -12.66
CA ALA A 887 45.92 -0.23 -12.69
C ALA A 887 45.14 0.16 -13.97
N ALA A 888 44.17 -0.67 -14.35
CA ALA A 888 43.30 -0.40 -15.51
C ALA A 888 42.52 0.91 -15.36
N PHE A 889 42.21 1.29 -14.12
CA PHE A 889 41.61 2.57 -13.78
C PHE A 889 42.51 3.41 -12.85
N PRO A 890 42.75 4.70 -13.15
CA PRO A 890 43.55 5.58 -12.29
C PRO A 890 42.91 5.80 -10.89
N PRO A 891 43.66 5.64 -9.77
CA PRO A 891 43.07 5.69 -8.42
C PRO A 891 42.51 7.05 -7.96
N ALA A 892 43.05 8.15 -8.49
CA ALA A 892 42.88 9.51 -7.96
C ALA A 892 41.44 10.07 -8.02
N ALA A 893 40.55 9.45 -8.79
CA ALA A 893 39.13 9.83 -8.90
C ALA A 893 38.18 8.62 -9.02
N LEU A 894 38.67 7.40 -8.74
CA LEU A 894 37.91 6.18 -8.95
C LEU A 894 36.87 5.97 -7.86
N THR A 895 35.62 5.86 -8.27
CA THR A 895 34.47 5.48 -7.43
C THR A 895 33.76 4.25 -8.03
N PRO A 896 33.07 3.43 -7.22
CA PRO A 896 32.33 2.28 -7.74
C PRO A 896 31.32 2.69 -8.83
N SER A 897 30.60 3.80 -8.62
CA SER A 897 29.64 4.34 -9.59
C SER A 897 30.29 4.76 -10.92
N SER A 898 31.52 5.26 -10.89
CA SER A 898 32.24 5.60 -12.13
C SER A 898 32.68 4.36 -12.93
N ILE A 899 33.01 3.26 -12.24
CA ILE A 899 33.31 1.96 -12.86
C ILE A 899 32.05 1.40 -13.52
N GLU A 900 30.92 1.38 -12.80
CA GLU A 900 29.65 0.88 -13.32
C GLU A 900 29.19 1.65 -14.56
N ALA A 901 29.28 2.99 -14.52
CA ALA A 901 28.96 3.83 -15.65
C ALA A 901 29.85 3.52 -16.86
N HIS A 902 31.16 3.30 -16.65
CA HIS A 902 32.09 2.92 -17.71
C HIS A 902 31.73 1.55 -18.31
N LEU A 903 31.56 0.52 -17.49
CA LEU A 903 31.20 -0.84 -17.94
C LEU A 903 29.86 -0.84 -18.70
N ALA A 904 28.86 -0.12 -18.20
CA ALA A 904 27.57 0.02 -18.87
C ALA A 904 27.70 0.72 -20.23
N SER A 905 28.61 1.70 -20.34
CA SER A 905 28.88 2.42 -21.60
C SER A 905 29.60 1.57 -22.65
N VAL A 906 30.51 0.69 -22.22
CA VAL A 906 31.18 -0.30 -23.10
C VAL A 906 30.18 -1.38 -23.53
N GLY A 907 29.30 -1.79 -22.62
CA GLY A 907 28.11 -2.58 -22.90
C GLY A 907 28.35 -4.08 -23.13
N VAL A 908 29.52 -4.59 -22.75
CA VAL A 908 29.90 -6.00 -22.84
C VAL A 908 29.46 -6.78 -21.60
N VAL A 909 29.65 -6.18 -20.42
CA VAL A 909 29.23 -6.74 -19.13
C VAL A 909 28.27 -5.78 -18.43
N GLU A 910 27.47 -6.32 -17.52
CA GLU A 910 26.55 -5.59 -16.67
C GLU A 910 27.01 -5.70 -15.21
N PRO A 911 27.23 -4.58 -14.51
CA PRO A 911 27.51 -4.60 -13.08
C PRO A 911 26.31 -5.11 -12.29
N GLN A 912 26.51 -6.06 -11.39
CA GLN A 912 25.41 -6.67 -10.62
C GLN A 912 25.53 -6.44 -9.11
N TRP A 913 26.73 -6.26 -8.57
CA TRP A 913 26.93 -6.08 -7.13
C TRP A 913 28.20 -5.29 -6.78
N ARG A 914 28.20 -4.71 -5.58
CA ARG A 914 29.38 -4.10 -4.92
C ARG A 914 29.63 -4.82 -3.61
N PHE A 915 30.74 -5.53 -3.51
CA PHE A 915 31.03 -6.32 -2.33
C PHE A 915 32.52 -6.69 -2.26
N SER A 916 32.95 -7.17 -1.10
CA SER A 916 34.24 -7.86 -0.97
C SER A 916 34.14 -9.29 -1.55
N MET A 917 35.23 -10.04 -1.64
CA MET A 917 35.20 -11.43 -2.09
C MET A 917 34.98 -12.37 -0.90
N TYR A 918 34.22 -13.46 -1.10
CA TYR A 918 34.03 -14.47 -0.04
C TYR A 918 35.35 -15.09 0.39
N THR A 919 35.47 -15.41 1.68
CA THR A 919 36.62 -16.15 2.24
C THR A 919 36.58 -17.64 1.92
N THR A 920 35.49 -18.15 1.35
CA THR A 920 35.34 -19.56 0.96
C THR A 920 35.57 -19.69 -0.55
N THR A 921 36.38 -20.67 -0.96
CA THR A 921 36.60 -20.95 -2.39
C THR A 921 35.31 -21.36 -3.07
N HIS A 922 34.99 -20.66 -4.15
CA HIS A 922 33.86 -20.97 -5.02
C HIS A 922 34.20 -20.62 -6.48
N PHE A 923 33.42 -21.12 -7.43
CA PHE A 923 33.51 -20.76 -8.84
C PHE A 923 32.13 -20.68 -9.48
N HIS A 924 32.05 -20.01 -10.63
CA HIS A 924 30.85 -19.91 -11.45
C HIS A 924 30.93 -20.86 -12.65
N SER A 925 29.87 -21.62 -12.90
CA SER A 925 29.77 -22.58 -14.02
C SER A 925 28.96 -22.05 -15.19
N THR A 926 28.10 -21.05 -14.95
CA THR A 926 27.16 -20.52 -15.94
C THR A 926 27.66 -19.29 -16.70
N THR A 927 28.73 -18.63 -16.23
CA THR A 927 29.19 -17.36 -16.81
C THR A 927 30.64 -17.02 -16.47
N HIS A 928 31.26 -16.16 -17.28
CA HIS A 928 32.54 -15.52 -17.00
C HIS A 928 32.35 -14.28 -16.13
N GLU A 929 33.35 -13.92 -15.33
CA GLU A 929 33.21 -12.85 -14.34
C GLU A 929 34.28 -11.78 -14.53
N VAL A 930 33.90 -10.53 -14.33
CA VAL A 930 34.79 -9.37 -14.36
C VAL A 930 34.71 -8.64 -13.02
N LEU A 931 35.83 -8.58 -12.31
CA LEU A 931 35.94 -7.95 -11.00
C LEU A 931 36.79 -6.68 -11.11
N CYS A 932 36.23 -5.53 -10.76
CA CYS A 932 36.94 -4.26 -10.77
C CYS A 932 37.13 -3.74 -9.33
N VAL A 933 38.37 -3.55 -8.89
CA VAL A 933 38.66 -3.11 -7.52
C VAL A 933 38.36 -1.62 -7.36
N SER A 934 37.33 -1.29 -6.58
CA SER A 934 36.86 0.08 -6.36
C SER A 934 37.51 0.75 -5.15
N ARG A 935 37.86 -0.04 -4.12
CA ARG A 935 38.44 0.47 -2.86
C ARG A 935 39.31 -0.58 -2.16
N GLY A 936 40.36 -0.10 -1.48
CA GLY A 936 41.20 -0.91 -0.61
C GLY A 936 42.24 -1.72 -1.35
N ARG A 937 42.88 -2.63 -0.60
CA ARG A 937 43.88 -3.58 -1.10
C ARG A 937 43.69 -4.92 -0.40
N ALA A 938 43.74 -6.02 -1.13
CA ALA A 938 43.56 -7.35 -0.58
C ALA A 938 44.42 -8.40 -1.28
N ARG A 939 44.68 -9.51 -0.59
CA ARG A 939 45.26 -10.73 -1.17
C ARG A 939 44.14 -11.70 -1.55
N LEU A 940 44.09 -12.05 -2.83
CA LEU A 940 43.15 -13.01 -3.38
C LEU A 940 43.86 -14.29 -3.78
N CYS A 941 43.16 -15.42 -3.68
CA CYS A 941 43.62 -16.73 -4.14
C CYS A 941 42.71 -17.23 -5.26
N PHE A 942 43.30 -17.63 -6.38
CA PHE A 942 42.66 -18.24 -7.53
C PHE A 942 43.18 -19.68 -7.72
N GLY A 943 42.30 -20.63 -8.04
CA GLY A 943 42.67 -22.03 -8.28
C GLY A 943 42.30 -23.03 -7.19
N GLY A 944 41.83 -22.55 -6.03
CA GLY A 944 41.62 -23.34 -4.82
C GLY A 944 42.84 -23.34 -3.89
N GLU A 945 42.61 -23.30 -2.59
CA GLU A 945 43.63 -23.17 -1.55
C GLU A 945 44.56 -24.39 -1.46
N GLU A 946 44.05 -25.58 -1.75
CA GLU A 946 44.83 -26.83 -1.75
C GLU A 946 45.60 -27.06 -3.07
N ASN A 947 45.33 -26.24 -4.10
CA ASN A 947 45.94 -26.42 -5.40
C ASN A 947 47.41 -25.97 -5.37
N PRO A 948 48.38 -26.84 -5.70
CA PRO A 948 49.78 -26.46 -5.78
C PRO A 948 50.08 -25.48 -6.93
N GLY A 949 49.21 -25.44 -7.95
CA GLY A 949 49.26 -24.49 -9.06
C GLY A 949 48.38 -23.25 -8.87
N ARG A 950 47.90 -22.98 -7.65
CA ARG A 950 47.09 -21.79 -7.35
C ARG A 950 47.86 -20.50 -7.58
N VAL A 951 47.12 -19.42 -7.78
CA VAL A 951 47.66 -18.08 -8.01
C VAL A 951 47.18 -17.17 -6.90
N GLU A 952 48.13 -16.69 -6.10
CA GLU A 952 47.87 -15.68 -5.07
C GLU A 952 48.32 -14.31 -5.60
N LYS A 953 47.43 -13.32 -5.51
CA LYS A 953 47.70 -11.95 -5.98
C LYS A 953 47.22 -10.92 -4.99
N ASP A 954 48.10 -9.98 -4.69
CA ASP A 954 47.72 -8.71 -4.10
C ASP A 954 47.09 -7.85 -5.19
N VAL A 955 45.87 -7.38 -4.95
CA VAL A 955 45.13 -6.49 -5.83
C VAL A 955 44.78 -5.23 -5.08
N GLU A 956 44.80 -4.10 -5.79
CA GLU A 956 44.55 -2.79 -5.22
C GLU A 956 43.57 -1.97 -6.06
N LYS A 957 43.06 -0.90 -5.47
CA LYS A 957 42.14 0.05 -6.11
C LYS A 957 42.63 0.43 -7.53
N GLY A 958 41.81 0.13 -8.53
CA GLY A 958 42.12 0.38 -9.95
C GLY A 958 42.44 -0.87 -10.77
N ASP A 959 42.69 -2.01 -10.12
CA ASP A 959 42.90 -3.29 -10.81
C ASP A 959 41.59 -3.89 -11.34
N VAL A 960 41.71 -4.63 -12.44
CA VAL A 960 40.60 -5.42 -13.02
C VAL A 960 41.04 -6.87 -13.24
N LEU A 961 40.18 -7.81 -12.87
CA LEU A 961 40.38 -9.24 -13.05
C LEU A 961 39.28 -9.78 -13.98
N VAL A 962 39.66 -10.58 -14.97
CA VAL A 962 38.72 -11.31 -15.84
C VAL A 962 38.89 -12.80 -15.60
N LEU A 963 37.87 -13.41 -15.01
CA LEU A 963 37.85 -14.80 -14.56
C LEU A 963 37.05 -15.65 -15.56
N PRO A 964 37.70 -16.64 -16.19
CA PRO A 964 36.99 -17.70 -16.90
C PRO A 964 36.06 -18.49 -15.98
N ALA A 965 34.99 -19.02 -16.57
CA ALA A 965 34.05 -19.87 -15.85
C ALA A 965 34.80 -21.13 -15.38
N GLY A 966 34.59 -21.54 -14.14
CA GLY A 966 35.33 -22.65 -13.53
C GLY A 966 36.53 -22.27 -12.66
N VAL A 967 37.00 -21.02 -12.70
CA VAL A 967 38.12 -20.57 -11.85
C VAL A 967 37.66 -20.38 -10.41
N GLY A 968 38.14 -21.25 -9.52
CA GLY A 968 37.94 -21.13 -8.09
C GLY A 968 38.60 -19.87 -7.55
N HIS A 969 37.91 -19.09 -6.74
CA HIS A 969 38.46 -17.85 -6.18
C HIS A 969 37.95 -17.56 -4.76
N ARG A 970 38.79 -16.88 -3.95
CA ARG A 970 38.48 -16.44 -2.58
C ARG A 970 39.37 -15.29 -2.10
N LEU A 971 38.88 -14.58 -1.09
CA LEU A 971 39.66 -13.66 -0.27
C LEU A 971 40.55 -14.42 0.72
N LEU A 972 41.82 -14.05 0.81
CA LEU A 972 42.74 -14.52 1.86
C LEU A 972 42.88 -13.49 2.97
N GLU A 973 43.16 -12.24 2.60
CA GLU A 973 43.49 -11.19 3.56
C GLU A 973 43.07 -9.83 3.01
N ASP A 974 42.47 -8.98 3.86
CA ASP A 974 42.14 -7.59 3.55
C ASP A 974 43.17 -6.69 4.25
N PHE A 975 43.91 -5.91 3.46
CA PHE A 975 44.97 -5.00 3.96
C PHE A 975 44.48 -3.56 4.14
N THR A 976 43.17 -3.30 3.99
CA THR A 976 42.61 -1.96 4.08
C THR A 976 42.67 -1.44 5.52
N ALA A 977 43.15 -0.21 5.71
CA ALA A 977 43.33 0.38 7.04
C ALA A 977 42.00 0.56 7.79
N GLU A 978 42.02 0.39 9.11
CA GLU A 978 40.85 0.63 9.97
C GLU A 978 40.36 2.08 9.81
N GLY A 979 39.14 2.26 9.31
CA GLY A 979 38.54 3.57 9.03
C GLY A 979 38.32 3.88 7.54
N GLU A 980 38.97 3.16 6.61
CA GLU A 980 38.83 3.38 5.16
C GLU A 980 37.66 2.60 4.51
N GLY A 981 36.90 1.83 5.31
CA GLY A 981 35.68 1.15 4.87
C GLY A 981 35.85 -0.27 4.31
N GLY A 982 37.06 -0.85 4.33
CA GLY A 982 37.32 -2.23 3.89
C GLY A 982 37.42 -2.41 2.37
N PHE A 983 37.97 -3.54 1.95
CA PHE A 983 38.14 -3.91 0.54
C PHE A 983 36.81 -4.09 -0.18
N GLU A 984 36.67 -3.47 -1.36
CA GLU A 984 35.44 -3.50 -2.16
C GLU A 984 35.76 -3.62 -3.65
N MET A 985 34.94 -4.40 -4.36
CA MET A 985 34.98 -4.56 -5.80
C MET A 985 33.59 -4.46 -6.42
N VAL A 986 33.55 -4.13 -7.71
CA VAL A 986 32.36 -4.19 -8.56
C VAL A 986 32.41 -5.49 -9.36
N GLY A 987 31.45 -6.38 -9.11
CA GLY A 987 31.31 -7.64 -9.84
C GLY A 987 30.34 -7.52 -11.01
N SER A 988 30.80 -7.96 -12.18
CA SER A 988 30.09 -7.78 -13.45
C SER A 988 30.13 -9.05 -14.31
N TYR A 989 29.06 -9.28 -15.06
CA TYR A 989 28.88 -10.49 -15.88
C TYR A 989 28.39 -10.13 -17.28
N PRO A 990 28.62 -10.96 -18.31
CA PRO A 990 28.02 -10.80 -19.63
C PRO A 990 26.50 -10.54 -19.57
N ARG A 991 26.01 -9.64 -20.43
CA ARG A 991 24.60 -9.23 -20.44
C ARG A 991 23.65 -10.42 -20.59
N GLY A 992 22.64 -10.50 -19.72
CA GLY A 992 21.64 -11.55 -19.73
C GLY A 992 22.09 -12.89 -19.12
N CYS A 993 23.31 -12.97 -18.58
CA CYS A 993 23.78 -14.13 -17.83
C CYS A 993 23.53 -13.96 -16.33
N ASN A 994 23.14 -15.07 -15.68
CA ASN A 994 23.07 -15.18 -14.22
C ASN A 994 24.19 -16.10 -13.74
N TRP A 995 24.82 -15.77 -12.62
CA TRP A 995 25.89 -16.55 -12.01
C TRP A 995 25.34 -17.54 -10.97
N ASP A 996 26.01 -18.68 -10.84
CA ASP A 996 25.72 -19.70 -9.85
C ASP A 996 26.94 -19.95 -8.95
N MET A 997 26.78 -20.38 -7.70
CA MET A 997 27.94 -20.71 -6.86
C MET A 997 28.15 -22.21 -6.78
N CYS A 998 29.29 -22.67 -7.32
CA CYS A 998 29.78 -24.04 -7.18
C CYS A 998 30.96 -24.08 -6.20
N TYR A 999 31.09 -25.17 -5.46
CA TYR A 999 32.10 -25.31 -4.39
C TYR A 999 33.10 -26.45 -4.65
N GLY A 1000 33.03 -27.10 -5.81
CA GLY A 1000 33.87 -28.24 -6.13
C GLY A 1000 33.49 -29.46 -5.30
N LYS A 1001 32.18 -29.74 -5.20
CA LYS A 1001 31.64 -30.89 -4.45
C LYS A 1001 31.07 -31.95 -5.39
N LYS A 1002 31.03 -33.21 -4.91
CA LYS A 1002 30.38 -34.31 -5.65
C LYS A 1002 28.91 -33.96 -5.92
N GLY A 1003 28.47 -34.12 -7.16
CA GLY A 1003 27.14 -33.73 -7.65
C GLY A 1003 27.14 -32.47 -8.53
N GLU A 1004 28.24 -31.73 -8.62
CA GLU A 1004 28.39 -30.55 -9.48
C GLU A 1004 28.99 -30.87 -10.87
N GLU A 1005 29.25 -32.14 -11.20
CA GLU A 1005 29.96 -32.55 -12.41
C GLU A 1005 29.23 -32.16 -13.70
N SER A 1006 27.89 -32.23 -13.70
CA SER A 1006 27.07 -31.81 -14.85
C SER A 1006 27.16 -30.31 -15.12
N LYS A 1007 27.30 -29.50 -14.06
CA LYS A 1007 27.53 -28.05 -14.17
C LYS A 1007 28.91 -27.76 -14.74
N VAL A 1008 29.93 -28.46 -14.25
CA VAL A 1008 31.30 -28.35 -14.76
C VAL A 1008 31.37 -28.68 -16.26
N GLN A 1009 30.68 -29.73 -16.71
CA GLN A 1009 30.62 -30.09 -18.13
C GLN A 1009 29.98 -28.98 -18.99
N SER A 1010 29.01 -28.24 -18.44
CA SER A 1010 28.31 -27.17 -19.18
C SER A 1010 29.21 -25.97 -19.53
N ILE A 1011 30.31 -25.78 -18.79
CA ILE A 1011 31.28 -24.69 -19.01
C ILE A 1011 31.85 -24.72 -20.43
N ALA A 1012 32.07 -25.92 -21.00
CA ALA A 1012 32.61 -26.07 -22.34
C ALA A 1012 31.76 -25.38 -23.42
N GLY A 1013 30.45 -25.21 -23.19
CA GLY A 1013 29.51 -24.58 -24.11
C GLY A 1013 29.40 -23.06 -23.97
N LEU A 1014 30.08 -22.43 -23.01
CA LEU A 1014 29.97 -20.99 -22.78
C LEU A 1014 30.76 -20.19 -23.84
N PRO A 1015 30.14 -19.17 -24.46
CA PRO A 1015 30.86 -18.31 -25.39
C PRO A 1015 31.84 -17.40 -24.64
N TRP A 1016 33.10 -17.34 -25.11
CA TRP A 1016 34.05 -16.33 -24.67
C TRP A 1016 33.65 -14.94 -25.19
N PHE A 1017 34.20 -13.90 -24.57
CA PHE A 1017 33.91 -12.51 -24.92
C PHE A 1017 34.29 -12.18 -26.38
N GLN A 1018 33.39 -11.52 -27.11
CA GLN A 1018 33.64 -10.99 -28.47
C GLN A 1018 34.23 -9.58 -28.47
N LYS A 1019 34.17 -8.89 -27.33
CA LYS A 1019 34.67 -7.53 -27.09
C LYS A 1019 35.26 -7.50 -25.68
N ASP A 1020 36.27 -6.67 -25.47
CA ASP A 1020 36.87 -6.50 -24.15
C ASP A 1020 35.91 -5.75 -23.20
N PRO A 1021 35.72 -6.22 -21.95
CA PRO A 1021 34.79 -5.60 -21.01
C PRO A 1021 35.17 -4.18 -20.59
N ILE A 1022 36.45 -3.80 -20.72
CA ILE A 1022 36.96 -2.48 -20.35
C ILE A 1022 37.19 -1.60 -21.57
N TYR A 1023 37.68 -2.17 -22.68
CA TYR A 1023 38.15 -1.43 -23.85
C TYR A 1023 37.29 -1.60 -25.12
N GLY A 1024 36.25 -2.44 -25.08
CA GLY A 1024 35.31 -2.61 -26.18
C GLY A 1024 35.90 -3.38 -27.37
N ASP A 1025 36.02 -2.73 -28.53
CA ASP A 1025 36.43 -3.40 -29.79
C ASP A 1025 37.93 -3.76 -29.83
N GLN A 1026 38.71 -3.35 -28.83
CA GLN A 1026 40.12 -3.65 -28.67
C GLN A 1026 40.33 -4.11 -27.22
N GLY A 1027 41.35 -4.93 -26.94
CA GLY A 1027 41.77 -5.20 -25.56
C GLY A 1027 42.25 -6.63 -25.32
N PRO A 1028 42.88 -6.88 -24.16
CA PRO A 1028 43.60 -8.13 -23.91
C PRO A 1028 42.73 -9.39 -23.89
N VAL A 1029 41.41 -9.27 -23.67
CA VAL A 1029 40.49 -10.43 -23.71
C VAL A 1029 40.36 -11.03 -25.12
N LEU A 1030 40.62 -10.24 -26.17
CA LEU A 1030 40.52 -10.66 -27.57
C LEU A 1030 41.75 -11.46 -28.06
N ASP A 1031 42.88 -11.34 -27.35
CA ASP A 1031 44.17 -11.93 -27.74
C ASP A 1031 44.42 -13.31 -27.12
N VAL A 1032 43.34 -14.01 -26.74
CA VAL A 1032 43.35 -15.14 -25.79
C VAL A 1032 42.44 -16.26 -26.26
#